data_AF-A0A1F7IH22-F1
#
_entry.id   AF-A0A1F7IH22-F1
#
_cell.length_a   1.000
_cell.length_b   1.000
_cell.length_c   1.000
_cell.angle_alpha   90.00
_cell.angle_beta   90.00
_cell.angle_gamma   90.00
#
_symmetry.space_group_name_H-M   'P 1'
#
loop_
_entity.id
_entity.type
_entity.pdbx_description
1 polymer ?
#
loop_
_entity_poly.entity_id
_entity_poly.type
_entity_poly.pdbx_seq_one_letter_code
_entity_poly.pdbx_strand_id
1 'polypeptide(L)'
;MDWIYLSLHWYSAFFILGIVFFPLTKKMFGRFFPDLGYGFSKTLGMLFLSYAAFLLGVLKILPFTQISLVFLLIVFALVNYLLFKRHSGDPELIEGDSRIALFLIIFEEILFLAALLFWAFVRGQEPSVRGLEKFMDFGFMNSILRSKYFPPLDMWYSSEAGKPNGYYINYYYFGHLTGALFIKLTGIKAAVGYNLTLASTFALTVIQSFSLVIGIIYQHKQKIKDFTYGTFETVKYVFFGLLGSFIVSLGGNLHTIYVFTKGYPNEYPVPFWGIMSWYNPTKYWYPNATRFIPNTIHEFPSYSWVVADLHGHVFDIPFVLLTLAFLFIFYITAKDRSEIKKPKGKNTTMNIQILNLKLKIEANLSTNYYLLSIIFLGFLTAVHYMTNAFDGPIYILLITLVLFFVYGLSKSFFKSVLSVVISFIIFALPFSIHFKPFVNGIGVNCSPGFLVKLGKIGPFLFEKGNCQVSPIWMMLVLWGFFWVNFILFLIVLRHSGKRLNEMKERIQNRFWKSYNPFRDQNDHNAETIDQFFLIIFSFGTFLLIIPEFFYIKDIYPEHFRANTMFKLGYQAFIMMGIASVFTFYRIKLLNKNLSRLLTAVFIFFFFFIAIYPIYSIPSYYGQLDRPVELDGSKWMEDVVSGDGLIPEDKEIIDFINKEIKDQPTILEAQGDSYTDFERISTYTGIPTVAGWWVHEWLWRGTADIVGQRIPDIVNIYESGDLKLTKELLKKYNVKYVVISEMELKKYPNLKKDKFTKIARLIFKTSNDKGALYQIN
;
A
#
# COMPACT_ATOMS: atom_id res chain seq x y z
N MET A 1 17.16 -18.66 16.91
CA MET A 1 15.89 -18.80 17.65
C MET A 1 15.29 -17.45 18.05
N ASP A 2 16.10 -16.41 18.25
CA ASP A 2 15.62 -15.07 18.67
C ASP A 2 14.62 -14.41 17.68
N TRP A 3 14.85 -14.53 16.37
CA TRP A 3 13.96 -13.96 15.36
C TRP A 3 12.52 -14.52 15.40
N ILE A 4 12.33 -15.79 15.79
CA ILE A 4 11.01 -16.41 15.94
C ILE A 4 10.28 -15.77 17.12
N TYR A 5 10.98 -15.60 18.25
CA TYR A 5 10.42 -14.95 19.43
C TYR A 5 10.00 -13.50 19.10
N LEU A 6 10.87 -12.72 18.45
CA LEU A 6 10.55 -11.36 18.01
C LEU A 6 9.34 -11.33 17.05
N SER A 7 9.28 -12.27 16.10
CA SER A 7 8.15 -12.39 15.18
C SER A 7 6.85 -12.75 15.88
N LEU A 8 6.89 -13.63 16.88
CA LEU A 8 5.71 -14.03 17.69
C LEU A 8 5.25 -12.90 18.62
N HIS A 9 6.18 -12.14 19.20
CA HIS A 9 5.86 -10.94 19.98
C HIS A 9 5.17 -9.89 19.11
N TRP A 10 5.69 -9.65 17.90
CA TRP A 10 5.06 -8.78 16.90
C TRP A 10 3.68 -9.28 16.45
N TYR A 11 3.57 -10.57 16.14
CA TYR A 11 2.33 -11.25 15.79
C TYR A 11 1.24 -11.08 16.88
N SER A 12 1.61 -11.13 18.15
CA SER A 12 0.65 -10.98 19.26
C SER A 12 -0.14 -9.66 19.20
N ALA A 13 0.49 -8.57 18.75
CA ALA A 13 -0.18 -7.29 18.56
C ALA A 13 -1.26 -7.37 17.47
N PHE A 14 -0.96 -8.01 16.34
CA PHE A 14 -1.91 -8.24 15.26
C PHE A 14 -3.03 -9.20 15.67
N PHE A 15 -2.72 -10.25 16.43
CA PHE A 15 -3.71 -11.19 16.94
C PHE A 15 -4.73 -10.53 17.86
N ILE A 16 -4.25 -9.77 18.87
CA ILE A 16 -5.11 -9.02 19.79
C ILE A 16 -6.00 -8.04 19.02
N LEU A 17 -5.41 -7.31 18.08
CA LEU A 17 -6.13 -6.36 17.25
C LEU A 17 -7.22 -7.04 16.40
N GLY A 18 -6.92 -8.21 15.82
CA GLY A 18 -7.87 -9.03 15.08
C GLY A 18 -9.06 -9.45 15.94
N ILE A 19 -8.82 -9.91 17.17
CA ILE A 19 -9.88 -10.26 18.12
C ILE A 19 -10.74 -9.04 18.47
N VAL A 20 -10.10 -7.91 18.79
CA VAL A 20 -10.79 -6.67 19.19
C VAL A 20 -11.73 -6.16 18.09
N PHE A 21 -11.32 -6.24 16.83
CA PHE A 21 -12.09 -5.74 15.68
C PHE A 21 -12.95 -6.79 14.99
N PHE A 22 -12.86 -8.07 15.37
CA PHE A 22 -13.67 -9.13 14.80
C PHE A 22 -15.20 -8.89 14.90
N PRO A 23 -15.75 -8.34 16.01
CA PRO A 23 -17.18 -8.04 16.06
C PRO A 23 -17.63 -7.04 14.99
N LEU A 24 -16.79 -6.04 14.68
CA LEU A 24 -17.07 -5.06 13.63
C LEU A 24 -16.96 -5.69 12.24
N THR A 25 -15.92 -6.49 11.96
CA THR A 25 -15.84 -7.18 10.66
C THR A 25 -16.98 -8.16 10.47
N LYS A 26 -17.31 -8.96 11.47
CA LYS A 26 -18.46 -9.86 11.42
C LYS A 26 -19.76 -9.11 11.08
N LYS A 27 -19.94 -7.90 11.60
CA LYS A 27 -21.09 -7.06 11.25
C LYS A 27 -21.05 -6.55 9.81
N MET A 28 -19.88 -6.16 9.31
CA MET A 28 -19.71 -5.60 7.97
C MET A 28 -19.74 -6.67 6.86
N PHE A 29 -19.10 -7.81 7.12
CA PHE A 29 -18.80 -8.86 6.13
C PHE A 29 -19.55 -10.17 6.39
N GLY A 30 -20.06 -10.42 7.60
CA GLY A 30 -20.53 -11.74 8.03
C GLY A 30 -21.65 -12.36 7.18
N ARG A 31 -22.50 -11.53 6.57
CA ARG A 31 -23.57 -12.00 5.66
C ARG A 31 -23.06 -12.34 4.26
N PHE A 32 -21.87 -11.87 3.92
CA PHE A 32 -21.32 -11.89 2.56
C PHE A 32 -20.13 -12.84 2.43
N PHE A 33 -19.48 -13.19 3.54
CA PHE A 33 -18.17 -13.85 3.57
C PHE A 33 -18.23 -15.08 4.50
N PRO A 34 -17.76 -16.26 4.04
CA PRO A 34 -17.87 -17.50 4.82
C PRO A 34 -16.93 -17.55 6.04
N ASP A 35 -15.86 -16.77 6.05
CA ASP A 35 -14.92 -16.52 7.15
C ASP A 35 -15.37 -15.37 8.08
N LEU A 36 -16.56 -14.81 7.83
CA LEU A 36 -17.11 -13.65 8.53
C LEU A 36 -16.26 -12.37 8.40
N GLY A 37 -15.39 -12.29 7.38
CA GLY A 37 -14.48 -11.17 7.14
C GLY A 37 -13.35 -11.06 8.17
N TYR A 38 -12.96 -12.18 8.79
CA TYR A 38 -11.90 -12.19 9.79
C TYR A 38 -10.56 -11.70 9.21
N GLY A 39 -10.25 -12.02 7.95
CA GLY A 39 -9.06 -11.54 7.24
C GLY A 39 -8.88 -10.02 7.24
N PHE A 40 -9.97 -9.24 7.34
CA PHE A 40 -9.93 -7.77 7.37
C PHE A 40 -9.87 -7.17 8.78
N SER A 41 -10.01 -7.98 9.84
CA SER A 41 -10.09 -7.49 11.22
C SER A 41 -8.82 -6.77 11.65
N LYS A 42 -7.66 -7.35 11.29
CA LYS A 42 -6.32 -6.80 11.52
C LYS A 42 -6.11 -5.47 10.78
N THR A 43 -6.57 -5.37 9.53
CA THR A 43 -6.42 -4.12 8.77
C THR A 43 -7.33 -3.02 9.30
N LEU A 44 -8.59 -3.32 9.63
CA LEU A 44 -9.50 -2.34 10.23
C LEU A 44 -8.99 -1.86 11.59
N GLY A 45 -8.49 -2.77 12.42
CA GLY A 45 -7.92 -2.38 13.69
C GLY A 45 -6.67 -1.50 13.53
N MET A 46 -5.80 -1.83 12.58
CA MET A 46 -4.61 -1.04 12.27
C MET A 46 -5.02 0.34 11.79
N LEU A 47 -6.01 0.41 10.90
CA LEU A 47 -6.53 1.64 10.34
C LEU A 47 -7.14 2.56 11.40
N PHE A 48 -8.09 2.06 12.20
CA PHE A 48 -8.79 2.86 13.20
C PHE A 48 -7.86 3.30 14.33
N LEU A 49 -6.96 2.42 14.78
CA LEU A 49 -5.99 2.75 15.82
C LEU A 49 -4.98 3.81 15.33
N SER A 50 -4.46 3.66 14.10
CA SER A 50 -3.54 4.63 13.49
C SER A 50 -4.20 5.97 13.24
N TYR A 51 -5.42 5.98 12.69
CA TYR A 51 -6.15 7.21 12.41
C TYR A 51 -6.55 7.94 13.70
N ALA A 52 -6.97 7.22 14.75
CA ALA A 52 -7.27 7.82 16.04
C ALA A 52 -6.03 8.43 16.70
N ALA A 53 -4.90 7.70 16.70
CA ALA A 53 -3.63 8.21 17.21
C ALA A 53 -3.14 9.44 16.41
N PHE A 54 -3.27 9.40 15.08
CA PHE A 54 -2.98 10.52 14.20
C PHE A 54 -3.83 11.75 14.53
N LEU A 55 -5.16 11.61 14.49
CA LEU A 55 -6.09 12.73 14.66
C LEU A 55 -5.96 13.35 16.04
N LEU A 56 -5.92 12.54 17.11
CA LEU A 56 -5.76 13.05 18.47
C LEU A 56 -4.38 13.65 18.69
N GLY A 57 -3.34 13.17 17.99
CA GLY A 57 -2.01 13.72 18.00
C GLY A 57 -1.91 15.07 17.27
N VAL A 58 -2.57 15.24 16.12
CA VAL A 58 -2.67 16.53 15.41
C VAL A 58 -3.43 17.56 16.26
N LEU A 59 -4.53 17.14 16.89
CA LEU A 59 -5.32 17.97 17.80
C LEU A 59 -4.64 18.22 19.15
N LYS A 60 -3.48 17.60 19.41
CA LYS A 60 -2.73 17.64 20.68
C LYS A 60 -3.52 17.18 21.91
N ILE A 61 -4.54 16.32 21.72
CA ILE A 61 -5.38 15.77 22.78
C ILE A 61 -4.68 14.59 23.47
N LEU A 62 -4.07 13.68 22.68
CA LEU A 62 -3.41 12.49 23.19
C LEU A 62 -2.03 12.34 22.56
N PRO A 63 -0.94 12.21 23.34
CA PRO A 63 0.40 12.09 22.78
C PRO A 63 0.63 10.69 22.19
N PHE A 64 1.46 10.57 21.16
CA PHE A 64 1.86 9.30 20.54
C PHE A 64 2.86 8.54 21.43
N THR A 65 2.32 7.82 22.41
CA THR A 65 3.08 6.99 23.35
C THR A 65 2.50 5.58 23.41
N GLN A 66 3.29 4.60 23.86
CA GLN A 66 2.81 3.23 24.04
C GLN A 66 1.57 3.15 24.94
N ILE A 67 1.57 3.91 26.05
CA ILE A 67 0.44 3.98 26.99
C ILE A 67 -0.83 4.50 26.29
N SER A 68 -0.70 5.57 25.51
CA SER A 68 -1.80 6.13 24.72
C SER A 68 -2.38 5.13 23.73
N LEU A 69 -1.52 4.36 23.05
CA LEU A 69 -1.94 3.35 22.08
C LEU A 69 -2.67 2.18 22.76
N VAL A 70 -2.18 1.71 23.90
CA VAL A 70 -2.87 0.69 24.71
C VAL A 70 -4.22 1.21 25.22
N PHE A 71 -4.28 2.47 25.68
CA PHE A 71 -5.54 3.11 26.07
C PHE A 71 -6.55 3.14 24.92
N LEU A 72 -6.14 3.58 23.73
CA LEU A 72 -7.01 3.58 22.54
C LEU A 72 -7.48 2.17 22.17
N LEU A 73 -6.60 1.17 22.27
CA LEU A 73 -6.96 -0.23 22.03
C LEU A 73 -8.05 -0.72 23.00
N ILE A 74 -7.94 -0.38 24.29
CA ILE A 74 -8.96 -0.71 25.30
C ILE A 74 -10.29 0.00 25.00
N VAL A 75 -10.25 1.27 24.59
CA VAL A 75 -11.45 2.02 24.18
C VAL A 75 -12.12 1.33 22.99
N PHE A 76 -11.36 0.94 21.97
CA PHE A 76 -11.89 0.20 20.83
C PHE A 76 -12.42 -1.18 21.22
N ALA A 77 -11.78 -1.90 22.14
CA ALA A 77 -12.28 -3.16 22.67
C ALA A 77 -13.64 -2.98 23.35
N LEU A 78 -13.80 -1.94 24.18
CA LEU A 78 -15.08 -1.63 24.81
C LEU A 78 -16.16 -1.28 23.78
N VAL A 79 -15.85 -0.42 22.80
CA VAL A 79 -16.78 -0.04 21.73
C VAL A 79 -17.23 -1.27 20.94
N ASN A 80 -16.30 -2.12 20.52
CA ASN A 80 -16.60 -3.34 19.76
C ASN A 80 -17.38 -4.37 20.60
N TYR A 81 -17.08 -4.49 21.89
CA TYR A 81 -17.84 -5.34 22.82
C TYR A 81 -19.29 -4.87 22.98
N LEU A 82 -19.52 -3.56 23.14
CA LEU A 82 -20.86 -2.99 23.22
C LEU A 82 -21.65 -3.18 21.92
N LEU A 83 -20.98 -3.03 20.77
CA LEU A 83 -21.57 -3.32 19.46
C LEU A 83 -21.99 -4.79 19.34
N PHE A 84 -21.14 -5.71 19.80
CA PHE A 84 -21.42 -7.14 19.83
C PHE A 84 -22.65 -7.47 20.68
N LYS A 85 -22.67 -7.01 21.95
CA LYS A 85 -23.76 -7.30 22.91
C LYS A 85 -25.12 -6.82 22.42
N ARG A 86 -25.17 -5.67 21.74
CA ARG A 86 -26.42 -5.10 21.21
C ARG A 86 -27.04 -5.93 20.07
N HIS A 87 -26.25 -6.74 19.37
CA HIS A 87 -26.69 -7.50 18.19
C HIS A 87 -26.61 -9.02 18.37
N SER A 88 -26.29 -9.52 19.57
CA SER A 88 -26.23 -10.98 19.85
C SER A 88 -27.57 -11.71 19.70
N GLY A 89 -28.68 -10.98 19.49
CA GLY A 89 -30.02 -11.54 19.26
C GLY A 89 -30.58 -11.37 17.84
N ASP A 90 -29.78 -10.92 16.86
CA ASP A 90 -30.24 -10.72 15.48
C ASP A 90 -30.08 -12.03 14.66
N PRO A 91 -31.18 -12.71 14.28
CA PRO A 91 -31.13 -13.99 13.57
C PRO A 91 -30.44 -13.90 12.20
N GLU A 92 -30.44 -12.70 11.58
CA GLU A 92 -29.84 -12.47 10.26
C GLU A 92 -28.29 -12.38 10.28
N LEU A 93 -27.63 -12.44 11.44
CA LEU A 93 -26.15 -12.46 11.57
C LEU A 93 -25.57 -13.88 11.63
N ILE A 94 -26.41 -14.91 11.57
CA ILE A 94 -26.04 -16.33 11.70
C ILE A 94 -26.65 -17.12 10.53
N GLU A 95 -26.31 -16.77 9.29
CA GLU A 95 -26.58 -17.61 8.13
C GLU A 95 -25.27 -18.22 7.63
N GLY A 96 -24.78 -19.23 8.36
CA GLY A 96 -23.57 -19.95 8.01
C GLY A 96 -23.37 -21.16 8.92
N ASP A 97 -22.81 -22.26 8.40
CA ASP A 97 -22.34 -23.34 9.26
C ASP A 97 -21.19 -22.82 10.12
N SER A 98 -21.47 -22.58 11.40
CA SER A 98 -20.51 -22.08 12.39
C SER A 98 -19.20 -22.86 12.43
N ARG A 99 -19.20 -24.14 12.03
CA ARG A 99 -17.99 -24.97 11.96
C ARG A 99 -17.09 -24.59 10.80
N ILE A 100 -17.66 -24.28 9.64
CA ILE A 100 -16.91 -23.85 8.44
C ILE A 100 -16.31 -22.46 8.68
N ALA A 101 -17.10 -21.54 9.24
CA ALA A 101 -16.60 -20.22 9.60
C ALA A 101 -15.42 -20.31 10.58
N LEU A 102 -15.55 -21.12 11.64
CA LEU A 102 -14.46 -21.34 12.59
C LEU A 102 -13.22 -21.97 11.93
N PHE A 103 -13.41 -22.97 11.07
CA PHE A 103 -12.31 -23.58 10.31
C PHE A 103 -11.57 -22.54 9.46
N LEU A 104 -12.30 -21.71 8.71
CA LEU A 104 -11.70 -20.68 7.86
C LEU A 104 -10.97 -19.61 8.68
N ILE A 105 -11.53 -19.19 9.82
CA ILE A 105 -10.88 -18.24 10.73
C ILE A 105 -9.57 -18.81 11.27
N ILE A 106 -9.56 -20.07 11.72
CA ILE A 106 -8.34 -20.73 12.20
C ILE A 106 -7.34 -20.88 11.05
N PHE A 107 -7.81 -21.25 9.86
CA PHE A 107 -6.98 -21.39 8.67
C PHE A 107 -6.33 -20.06 8.29
N GLU A 108 -7.09 -18.96 8.27
CA GLU A 108 -6.57 -17.61 8.00
C GLU A 108 -5.55 -17.17 9.05
N GLU A 109 -5.75 -17.53 10.32
CA GLU A 109 -4.78 -17.21 11.38
C GLU A 109 -3.46 -17.97 11.18
N ILE A 110 -3.54 -19.27 10.88
CA ILE A 110 -2.37 -20.08 10.53
C ILE A 110 -1.70 -19.54 9.27
N LEU A 111 -2.48 -19.15 8.27
CA LEU A 111 -1.99 -18.59 7.01
C LEU A 111 -1.28 -17.25 7.25
N PHE A 112 -1.83 -16.38 8.09
CA PHE A 112 -1.19 -15.11 8.48
C PHE A 112 0.16 -15.37 9.16
N LEU A 113 0.17 -16.25 10.16
CA LEU A 113 1.39 -16.58 10.91
C LEU A 113 2.44 -17.23 10.00
N ALA A 114 2.03 -18.15 9.14
CA ALA A 114 2.92 -18.80 8.17
C ALA A 114 3.50 -17.79 7.16
N ALA A 115 2.68 -16.88 6.62
CA ALA A 115 3.13 -15.84 5.70
C ALA A 115 4.07 -14.84 6.38
N LEU A 116 3.79 -14.45 7.63
CA LEU A 116 4.65 -13.60 8.44
C LEU A 116 6.02 -14.26 8.67
N LEU A 117 6.03 -15.51 9.15
CA LEU A 117 7.28 -16.24 9.42
C LEU A 117 8.06 -16.52 8.13
N PHE A 118 7.37 -16.85 7.04
CA PHE A 118 7.99 -17.05 5.74
C PHE A 118 8.69 -15.78 5.26
N TRP A 119 8.01 -14.63 5.29
CA TRP A 119 8.62 -13.40 4.80
C TRP A 119 9.67 -12.84 5.77
N ALA A 120 9.49 -13.01 7.08
CA ALA A 120 10.52 -12.69 8.07
C ALA A 120 11.77 -13.56 7.87
N PHE A 121 11.61 -14.84 7.55
CA PHE A 121 12.71 -15.74 7.21
C PHE A 121 13.45 -15.28 5.95
N VAL A 122 12.73 -15.02 4.85
CA VAL A 122 13.32 -14.56 3.58
C VAL A 122 14.03 -13.22 3.78
N ARG A 123 13.34 -12.25 4.36
CA ARG A 123 13.89 -10.92 4.60
C ARG A 123 15.09 -10.97 5.53
N GLY A 124 15.08 -11.88 6.50
CA GLY A 124 16.18 -12.01 7.45
C GLY A 124 17.47 -12.62 6.90
N GLN A 125 17.48 -13.02 5.63
CA GLN A 125 18.71 -13.40 4.91
C GLN A 125 19.53 -12.17 4.48
N GLU A 126 18.87 -11.02 4.35
CA GLU A 126 19.49 -9.74 4.04
C GLU A 126 18.69 -8.64 4.75
N PRO A 127 18.82 -8.46 6.08
CA PRO A 127 17.95 -7.56 6.84
C PRO A 127 18.30 -6.08 6.69
N SER A 128 19.40 -5.75 6.03
CA SER A 128 19.96 -4.39 6.06
C SER A 128 18.95 -3.33 5.61
N VAL A 129 18.80 -2.29 6.43
CA VAL A 129 18.07 -1.07 6.06
C VAL A 129 19.08 -0.14 5.39
N ARG A 130 19.55 -0.55 4.21
CA ARG A 130 20.59 0.12 3.42
C ARG A 130 20.25 0.08 1.93
N GLY A 131 20.58 1.15 1.22
CA GLY A 131 20.42 1.27 -0.23
C GLY A 131 18.98 1.53 -0.67
N LEU A 132 18.82 2.08 -1.87
CA LEU A 132 17.52 2.50 -2.42
C LEU A 132 16.74 3.39 -1.44
N GLU A 133 15.42 3.26 -1.37
CA GLU A 133 14.57 4.14 -0.57
C GLU A 133 14.38 3.68 0.89
N LYS A 134 14.91 2.50 1.27
CA LYS A 134 14.92 2.00 2.67
C LYS A 134 15.39 3.03 3.69
N PHE A 135 16.39 3.84 3.35
CA PHE A 135 16.89 4.92 4.22
C PHE A 135 15.81 5.97 4.48
N MET A 136 15.16 6.46 3.43
CA MET A 136 14.08 7.44 3.54
C MET A 136 12.92 6.90 4.37
N ASP A 137 12.44 5.70 4.02
CA ASP A 137 11.30 5.08 4.70
C ASP A 137 11.58 4.85 6.19
N PHE A 138 12.79 4.38 6.52
CA PHE A 138 13.19 4.18 7.90
C PHE A 138 13.38 5.49 8.67
N GLY A 139 13.94 6.52 8.02
CA GLY A 139 14.06 7.86 8.59
C GLY A 139 12.71 8.48 8.96
N PHE A 140 11.71 8.35 8.09
CA PHE A 140 10.34 8.76 8.38
C PHE A 140 9.75 8.00 9.58
N MET A 141 9.93 6.68 9.63
CA MET A 141 9.46 5.88 10.77
C MET A 141 10.14 6.30 12.07
N ASN A 142 11.45 6.55 12.08
CA ASN A 142 12.16 7.02 13.28
C ASN A 142 11.74 8.42 13.72
N SER A 143 11.49 9.33 12.76
CA SER A 143 10.97 10.65 13.11
C SER A 143 9.56 10.57 13.73
N ILE A 144 8.69 9.72 13.19
CA ILE A 144 7.37 9.42 13.77
C ILE A 144 7.51 8.83 15.18
N LEU A 145 8.43 7.87 15.37
CA LEU A 145 8.65 7.24 16.67
C LEU A 145 9.11 8.21 17.76
N ARG A 146 9.86 9.26 17.39
CA ARG A 146 10.27 10.34 18.29
C ARG A 146 9.20 11.39 18.53
N SER A 147 8.26 11.53 17.61
CA SER A 147 7.19 12.52 17.70
C SER A 147 6.22 12.19 18.83
N LYS A 148 5.91 13.19 19.67
CA LYS A 148 4.80 13.10 20.66
C LYS A 148 3.48 13.56 20.06
N TYR A 149 3.52 14.49 19.12
CA TYR A 149 2.37 15.05 18.43
C TYR A 149 2.68 15.17 16.93
N PHE A 150 1.64 15.24 16.11
CA PHE A 150 1.76 15.29 14.66
C PHE A 150 1.52 16.71 14.13
N PRO A 151 2.07 17.06 12.95
CA PRO A 151 2.91 16.25 12.06
C PRO A 151 4.36 16.01 12.57
N PRO A 152 5.04 14.94 12.11
CA PRO A 152 6.42 14.63 12.49
C PRO A 152 7.43 15.57 11.82
N LEU A 153 8.57 15.81 12.49
CA LEU A 153 9.65 16.62 11.93
C LEU A 153 10.34 15.93 10.74
N ASP A 154 10.83 16.70 9.80
CA ASP A 154 11.66 16.19 8.72
C ASP A 154 13.06 15.87 9.23
N MET A 155 13.49 14.61 9.11
CA MET A 155 14.84 14.21 9.53
C MET A 155 15.93 14.75 8.59
N TRP A 156 15.57 15.15 7.37
CA TRP A 156 16.50 15.63 6.35
C TRP A 156 16.41 17.13 6.09
N TYR A 157 15.58 17.85 6.85
CA TYR A 157 15.50 19.31 6.74
C TYR A 157 15.24 20.00 8.08
N SER A 158 16.34 20.37 8.74
CA SER A 158 16.30 21.04 10.05
C SER A 158 15.68 22.43 10.04
N SER A 159 15.39 22.90 11.26
CA SER A 159 15.01 24.29 11.56
C SER A 159 16.03 25.31 11.05
N GLU A 160 15.55 26.53 10.90
CA GLU A 160 16.39 27.70 10.68
C GLU A 160 15.92 28.87 11.55
N ALA A 161 16.69 29.96 11.60
CA ALA A 161 16.36 31.14 12.42
C ALA A 161 14.92 31.66 12.21
N GLY A 162 14.37 31.57 11.00
CA GLY A 162 12.99 31.96 10.68
C GLY A 162 11.91 30.91 11.03
N LYS A 163 12.30 29.66 11.30
CA LYS A 163 11.42 28.53 11.66
C LYS A 163 12.09 27.65 12.73
N PRO A 164 12.14 28.12 13.99
CA PRO A 164 12.87 27.43 15.06
C PRO A 164 12.27 26.08 15.44
N ASN A 165 10.98 25.85 15.16
CA ASN A 165 10.30 24.58 15.43
C ASN A 165 10.61 23.48 14.40
N GLY A 166 11.43 23.76 13.38
CA GLY A 166 11.74 22.81 12.32
C GLY A 166 10.71 22.79 11.19
N TYR A 167 10.98 21.93 10.21
CA TYR A 167 10.06 21.62 9.12
C TYR A 167 9.46 20.24 9.36
N TYR A 168 8.26 20.03 8.84
CA TYR A 168 7.60 18.73 8.88
C TYR A 168 7.88 17.95 7.61
N ILE A 169 7.74 16.62 7.69
CA ILE A 169 7.81 15.73 6.53
C ILE A 169 6.74 16.14 5.52
N ASN A 170 7.15 16.55 4.31
CA ASN A 170 6.22 16.86 3.22
C ASN A 170 5.99 15.66 2.29
N TYR A 171 5.59 14.53 2.86
CA TYR A 171 5.40 13.27 2.15
C TYR A 171 4.13 12.54 2.66
N TYR A 172 3.61 11.57 1.90
CA TYR A 172 2.45 10.76 2.28
C TYR A 172 2.78 9.68 3.33
N TYR A 173 3.14 10.13 4.54
CA TYR A 173 3.71 9.29 5.60
C TYR A 173 2.69 8.46 6.40
N PHE A 174 1.39 8.44 6.06
CA PHE A 174 0.41 7.69 6.88
C PHE A 174 0.67 6.19 6.88
N GLY A 175 1.22 5.64 5.79
CA GLY A 175 1.73 4.27 5.75
C GLY A 175 2.83 4.04 6.79
N HIS A 176 3.88 4.87 6.78
CA HIS A 176 4.97 4.83 7.76
C HIS A 176 4.47 4.97 9.19
N LEU A 177 3.42 5.78 9.42
CA LEU A 177 2.78 5.89 10.73
C LEU A 177 2.20 4.57 11.20
N THR A 178 1.56 3.79 10.32
CA THR A 178 1.00 2.48 10.70
C THR A 178 2.09 1.50 11.12
N GLY A 179 3.22 1.47 10.41
CA GLY A 179 4.39 0.68 10.81
C GLY A 179 4.98 1.15 12.14
N ALA A 180 5.21 2.46 12.29
CA ALA A 180 5.73 3.06 13.51
C ALA A 180 4.82 2.83 14.73
N LEU A 181 3.50 2.77 14.52
CA LEU A 181 2.53 2.44 15.56
C LEU A 181 2.77 1.06 16.16
N PHE A 182 2.98 0.03 15.34
CA PHE A 182 3.25 -1.32 15.84
C PHE A 182 4.61 -1.41 16.53
N ILE A 183 5.62 -0.69 16.04
CA ILE A 183 6.92 -0.58 16.70
C ILE A 183 6.75 0.05 18.10
N LYS A 184 6.02 1.17 18.18
CA LYS A 184 5.74 1.87 19.45
C LYS A 184 4.90 1.03 20.41
N LEU A 185 3.92 0.28 19.90
CA LEU A 185 3.02 -0.55 20.68
C LEU A 185 3.74 -1.77 21.29
N THR A 186 4.61 -2.42 20.51
CA THR A 186 5.33 -3.64 20.92
C THR A 186 6.63 -3.35 21.67
N GLY A 187 7.19 -2.15 21.52
CA GLY A 187 8.49 -1.78 22.09
C GLY A 187 9.69 -2.43 21.40
N ILE A 188 9.49 -3.02 20.21
CA ILE A 188 10.55 -3.63 19.41
C ILE A 188 11.50 -2.55 18.87
N LYS A 189 12.81 -2.85 18.78
CA LYS A 189 13.80 -1.95 18.16
C LYS A 189 13.37 -1.57 16.74
N ALA A 190 13.46 -0.30 16.38
CA ALA A 190 12.95 0.19 15.10
C ALA A 190 13.53 -0.56 13.88
N ALA A 191 14.83 -0.85 13.88
CA ALA A 191 15.50 -1.59 12.80
C ALA A 191 15.02 -3.03 12.62
N VAL A 192 14.53 -3.68 13.70
CA VAL A 192 13.84 -4.99 13.64
C VAL A 192 12.40 -4.79 13.17
N GLY A 193 11.74 -3.78 13.72
CA GLY A 193 10.36 -3.42 13.41
C GLY A 193 10.12 -3.05 11.95
N TYR A 194 11.10 -2.46 11.26
CA TYR A 194 11.02 -2.17 9.83
C TYR A 194 10.86 -3.46 9.01
N ASN A 195 11.71 -4.46 9.24
CA ASN A 195 11.64 -5.75 8.54
C ASN A 195 10.36 -6.54 8.90
N LEU A 196 9.94 -6.49 10.16
CA LEU A 196 8.67 -7.10 10.60
C LEU A 196 7.44 -6.38 10.03
N THR A 197 7.51 -5.07 9.81
CA THR A 197 6.47 -4.29 9.13
C THR A 197 6.30 -4.82 7.70
N LEU A 198 7.37 -4.97 6.93
CA LEU A 198 7.34 -5.57 5.59
C LEU A 198 6.70 -6.96 5.60
N ALA A 199 7.14 -7.84 6.52
CA ALA A 199 6.62 -9.19 6.63
C ALA A 199 5.12 -9.20 7.01
N SER A 200 4.68 -8.30 7.88
CA SER A 200 3.27 -8.19 8.26
C SER A 200 2.40 -7.60 7.14
N THR A 201 2.90 -6.65 6.35
CA THR A 201 2.19 -6.12 5.18
C THR A 201 2.02 -7.20 4.10
N PHE A 202 3.04 -8.03 3.89
CA PHE A 202 2.94 -9.23 3.06
C PHE A 202 1.88 -10.21 3.59
N ALA A 203 1.92 -10.54 4.89
CA ALA A 203 0.96 -11.45 5.50
C ALA A 203 -0.50 -10.93 5.45
N LEU A 204 -0.70 -9.62 5.67
CA LEU A 204 -1.99 -8.95 5.51
C LEU A 204 -2.49 -9.03 4.07
N THR A 205 -1.60 -8.88 3.07
CA THR A 205 -1.95 -9.01 1.66
C THR A 205 -2.45 -10.41 1.33
N VAL A 206 -1.74 -11.44 1.82
CA VAL A 206 -2.11 -12.85 1.67
C VAL A 206 -3.50 -13.12 2.25
N ILE A 207 -3.74 -12.80 3.53
CA ILE A 207 -5.04 -13.16 4.15
C ILE A 207 -6.22 -12.36 3.62
N GLN A 208 -6.02 -11.09 3.22
CA GLN A 208 -7.11 -10.28 2.68
C GLN A 208 -7.46 -10.66 1.25
N SER A 209 -6.46 -11.04 0.43
CA SER A 209 -6.74 -11.62 -0.88
C SER A 209 -7.43 -12.97 -0.78
N PHE A 210 -7.04 -13.80 0.20
CA PHE A 210 -7.73 -15.04 0.53
C PHE A 210 -9.21 -14.78 0.86
N SER A 211 -9.47 -13.97 1.89
CA SER A 211 -10.81 -13.64 2.38
C SER A 211 -11.68 -13.01 1.28
N LEU A 212 -11.14 -12.06 0.51
CA LEU A 212 -11.85 -11.43 -0.62
C LEU A 212 -12.29 -12.46 -1.66
N VAL A 213 -11.37 -13.32 -2.12
CA VAL A 213 -11.68 -14.32 -3.15
C VAL A 213 -12.71 -15.33 -2.68
N ILE A 214 -12.59 -15.84 -1.46
CA ILE A 214 -13.59 -16.79 -0.94
C ILE A 214 -14.95 -16.13 -0.76
N GLY A 215 -15.00 -14.86 -0.32
CA GLY A 215 -16.23 -14.06 -0.23
C GLY A 215 -16.90 -13.88 -1.60
N ILE A 216 -16.13 -13.54 -2.64
CA ILE A 216 -16.64 -13.42 -4.01
C ILE A 216 -17.27 -14.74 -4.50
N ILE A 217 -16.55 -15.85 -4.32
CA ILE A 217 -17.01 -17.18 -4.76
C ILE A 217 -18.23 -17.62 -3.97
N TYR A 218 -18.25 -17.38 -2.65
CA TYR A 218 -19.37 -17.67 -1.78
C TYR A 218 -20.63 -16.92 -2.22
N GLN A 219 -20.53 -15.61 -2.47
CA GLN A 219 -21.67 -14.81 -2.97
C GLN A 219 -22.12 -15.25 -4.36
N HIS A 220 -21.19 -15.61 -5.24
CA HIS A 220 -21.56 -16.14 -6.55
C HIS A 220 -22.38 -17.42 -6.43
N LYS A 221 -21.95 -18.37 -5.59
CA LYS A 221 -22.66 -19.63 -5.34
C LYS A 221 -24.03 -19.44 -4.70
N GLN A 222 -24.13 -18.56 -3.70
CA GLN A 222 -25.41 -18.22 -3.10
C GLN A 222 -26.41 -17.76 -4.16
N LYS A 223 -25.98 -16.88 -5.07
CA LYS A 223 -26.85 -16.33 -6.12
C LYS A 223 -27.28 -17.36 -7.18
N ILE A 224 -26.44 -18.36 -7.50
CA ILE A 224 -26.81 -19.45 -8.42
C ILE A 224 -27.52 -20.64 -7.74
N LYS A 225 -27.78 -20.58 -6.43
CA LYS A 225 -28.40 -21.64 -5.60
C LYS A 225 -27.72 -23.02 -5.71
N ASP A 226 -26.45 -23.07 -6.13
CA ASP A 226 -25.63 -24.28 -6.16
C ASP A 226 -24.96 -24.48 -4.79
N PHE A 227 -25.80 -24.54 -3.77
CA PHE A 227 -25.35 -24.52 -2.38
C PHE A 227 -25.47 -25.91 -1.77
N THR A 228 -24.36 -26.62 -1.74
CA THR A 228 -24.19 -27.83 -0.95
C THR A 228 -23.16 -27.54 0.14
N TYR A 229 -23.56 -27.62 1.41
CA TYR A 229 -22.59 -27.56 2.50
C TYR A 229 -21.86 -28.91 2.60
N GLY A 230 -20.53 -28.88 2.55
CA GLY A 230 -19.72 -30.09 2.69
C GLY A 230 -18.21 -29.84 2.61
N THR A 231 -17.43 -30.84 3.01
CA THR A 231 -15.96 -30.81 3.03
C THR A 231 -15.36 -30.45 1.66
N PHE A 232 -15.95 -30.95 0.58
CA PHE A 232 -15.49 -30.67 -0.79
C PHE A 232 -15.58 -29.19 -1.19
N GLU A 233 -16.58 -28.46 -0.67
CA GLU A 233 -16.71 -27.03 -0.94
C GLU A 233 -15.70 -26.18 -0.17
N THR A 234 -15.38 -26.59 1.06
CA THR A 234 -14.33 -25.95 1.85
C THR A 234 -12.98 -26.05 1.16
N VAL A 235 -12.65 -27.20 0.58
CA VAL A 235 -11.41 -27.40 -0.21
C VAL A 235 -11.37 -26.46 -1.42
N LYS A 236 -12.48 -26.22 -2.11
CA LYS A 236 -12.53 -25.26 -3.22
C LYS A 236 -12.28 -23.83 -2.74
N TYR A 237 -12.89 -23.41 -1.63
CA TYR A 237 -12.64 -22.08 -1.07
C TYR A 237 -11.16 -21.90 -0.75
N VAL A 238 -10.55 -22.86 -0.05
CA VAL A 238 -9.12 -22.83 0.27
C VAL A 238 -8.27 -22.75 -0.99
N PHE A 239 -8.54 -23.57 -2.01
CA PHE A 239 -7.79 -23.58 -3.26
C PHE A 239 -7.83 -22.23 -3.97
N PHE A 240 -9.03 -21.66 -4.20
CA PHE A 240 -9.15 -20.38 -4.91
C PHE A 240 -8.63 -19.21 -4.07
N GLY A 241 -8.86 -19.23 -2.75
CA GLY A 241 -8.31 -18.23 -1.83
C GLY A 241 -6.78 -18.21 -1.86
N LEU A 242 -6.13 -19.38 -1.82
CA LEU A 242 -4.67 -19.49 -1.93
C LEU A 242 -4.17 -19.07 -3.32
N LEU A 243 -4.88 -19.42 -4.39
CA LEU A 243 -4.54 -18.99 -5.74
C LEU A 243 -4.60 -17.45 -5.86
N GLY A 244 -5.61 -16.81 -5.29
CA GLY A 244 -5.72 -15.36 -5.27
C GLY A 244 -4.66 -14.68 -4.42
N SER A 245 -4.38 -15.26 -3.26
CA SER A 245 -3.27 -14.82 -2.40
C SER A 245 -1.95 -14.86 -3.17
N PHE A 246 -1.68 -15.95 -3.89
CA PHE A 246 -0.46 -16.11 -4.67
C PHE A 246 -0.37 -15.11 -5.83
N ILE A 247 -1.43 -14.98 -6.65
CA ILE A 247 -1.41 -14.06 -7.82
C ILE A 247 -1.19 -12.62 -7.38
N VAL A 248 -1.86 -12.17 -6.32
CA VAL A 248 -1.76 -10.78 -5.85
C VAL A 248 -0.45 -10.51 -5.11
N SER A 249 0.05 -11.46 -4.30
CA SER A 249 1.25 -11.23 -3.49
C SER A 249 2.56 -11.58 -4.21
N LEU A 250 2.64 -12.75 -4.83
CA LEU A 250 3.89 -13.32 -5.37
C LEU A 250 3.92 -13.39 -6.89
N GLY A 251 2.78 -13.25 -7.57
CA GLY A 251 2.70 -13.22 -9.03
C GLY A 251 3.56 -12.12 -9.64
N GLY A 252 4.23 -12.45 -10.74
CA GLY A 252 4.94 -11.50 -11.60
C GLY A 252 4.12 -11.08 -12.83
N ASN A 253 4.82 -10.71 -13.89
CA ASN A 253 4.25 -10.51 -15.23
C ASN A 253 4.84 -11.54 -16.22
N LEU A 254 4.46 -11.47 -17.51
CA LEU A 254 4.91 -12.45 -18.51
C LEU A 254 6.38 -12.28 -18.90
N HIS A 255 7.11 -11.31 -18.32
CA HIS A 255 8.53 -11.07 -18.60
C HIS A 255 9.42 -12.27 -18.29
N THR A 256 9.01 -13.15 -17.37
CA THR A 256 9.73 -14.41 -17.12
C THR A 256 9.85 -15.31 -18.36
N ILE A 257 9.13 -15.04 -19.45
CA ILE A 257 9.39 -15.65 -20.77
C ILE A 257 10.84 -15.46 -21.23
N TYR A 258 11.51 -14.38 -20.80
CA TYR A 258 12.92 -14.11 -21.13
C TYR A 258 13.91 -15.09 -20.50
N VAL A 259 13.47 -15.92 -19.53
CA VAL A 259 14.24 -17.09 -19.05
C VAL A 259 14.52 -18.08 -20.20
N PHE A 260 13.68 -18.10 -21.24
CA PHE A 260 13.84 -18.95 -22.42
C PHE A 260 14.44 -18.19 -23.62
N THR A 261 15.31 -17.22 -23.35
CA THR A 261 15.96 -16.39 -24.39
C THR A 261 17.45 -16.25 -24.15
N LYS A 262 18.17 -15.71 -25.15
CA LYS A 262 19.60 -15.38 -25.03
C LYS A 262 19.89 -14.20 -24.08
N GLY A 263 18.85 -13.60 -23.49
CA GLY A 263 18.93 -12.34 -22.75
C GLY A 263 18.99 -11.13 -23.70
N TYR A 264 18.86 -9.94 -23.12
CA TYR A 264 18.93 -8.68 -23.85
C TYR A 264 19.55 -7.59 -22.95
N PRO A 265 20.17 -6.53 -23.52
CA PRO A 265 20.67 -5.39 -22.75
C PRO A 265 19.51 -4.62 -22.10
N ASN A 266 19.61 -4.31 -20.81
CA ASN A 266 18.49 -3.79 -20.02
C ASN A 266 17.86 -2.52 -20.62
N GLU A 267 18.68 -1.65 -21.22
CA GLU A 267 18.30 -0.38 -21.82
C GLU A 267 17.58 -0.55 -23.17
N TYR A 268 17.74 -1.70 -23.82
CA TYR A 268 17.23 -1.99 -25.16
C TYR A 268 16.49 -3.33 -25.22
N PRO A 269 15.25 -3.39 -24.67
CA PRO A 269 14.43 -4.59 -24.75
C PRO A 269 14.13 -5.02 -26.19
N VAL A 270 14.42 -6.30 -26.48
CA VAL A 270 14.22 -6.93 -27.80
C VAL A 270 13.06 -7.92 -27.72
N PRO A 271 12.17 -8.03 -28.74
CA PRO A 271 11.07 -8.98 -28.70
C PRO A 271 11.54 -10.43 -28.49
N PHE A 272 10.95 -11.12 -27.50
CA PHE A 272 11.39 -12.46 -27.07
C PHE A 272 11.43 -13.48 -28.22
N TRP A 273 10.49 -13.41 -29.17
CA TRP A 273 10.43 -14.31 -30.32
C TRP A 273 11.61 -14.19 -31.28
N GLY A 274 12.32 -13.05 -31.29
CA GLY A 274 13.51 -12.85 -32.11
C GLY A 274 14.80 -13.39 -31.47
N ILE A 275 14.76 -13.72 -30.17
CA ILE A 275 15.93 -14.10 -29.37
C ILE A 275 15.71 -15.39 -28.57
N MET A 276 14.70 -16.17 -28.93
CA MET A 276 14.38 -17.45 -28.27
C MET A 276 15.61 -18.36 -28.22
N SER A 277 15.76 -19.04 -27.09
CA SER A 277 16.78 -20.07 -26.88
C SER A 277 16.25 -21.16 -25.97
N TRP A 278 17.10 -22.13 -25.64
CA TRP A 278 16.80 -23.04 -24.53
C TRP A 278 16.75 -22.29 -23.19
N TYR A 279 16.26 -22.97 -22.15
CA TYR A 279 16.20 -22.49 -20.76
C TYR A 279 17.57 -21.93 -20.32
N ASN A 280 17.60 -20.63 -19.99
CA ASN A 280 18.81 -19.87 -19.72
C ASN A 280 18.61 -18.86 -18.56
N PRO A 281 18.47 -19.36 -17.32
CA PRO A 281 18.13 -18.52 -16.17
C PRO A 281 19.24 -17.54 -15.77
N THR A 282 20.51 -17.81 -16.14
CA THR A 282 21.66 -16.95 -15.79
C THR A 282 21.66 -15.63 -16.55
N LYS A 283 20.92 -15.54 -17.66
CA LYS A 283 20.73 -14.30 -18.43
C LYS A 283 19.48 -13.52 -18.02
N TYR A 284 18.69 -14.06 -17.09
CA TYR A 284 17.50 -13.39 -16.57
C TYR A 284 17.88 -12.55 -15.34
N TRP A 285 17.55 -11.26 -15.38
CA TRP A 285 17.71 -10.36 -14.24
C TRP A 285 16.34 -9.82 -13.83
N TYR A 286 15.88 -10.17 -12.63
CA TYR A 286 14.50 -9.93 -12.19
C TYR A 286 14.03 -8.45 -12.21
N PRO A 287 14.88 -7.41 -12.02
CA PRO A 287 14.44 -6.02 -12.08
C PRO A 287 14.02 -5.58 -13.48
N ASN A 288 14.49 -6.28 -14.52
CA ASN A 288 14.07 -6.01 -15.90
C ASN A 288 12.56 -6.14 -16.10
N ALA A 289 11.89 -6.97 -15.29
CA ALA A 289 10.44 -7.09 -15.33
C ALA A 289 9.70 -5.81 -14.87
N THR A 290 10.40 -4.85 -14.27
CA THR A 290 9.87 -3.58 -13.73
C THR A 290 10.40 -2.33 -14.43
N ARG A 291 11.35 -2.50 -15.35
CA ARG A 291 12.01 -1.47 -16.17
C ARG A 291 12.05 -1.88 -17.65
N PHE A 292 11.05 -2.65 -18.08
CA PHE A 292 10.91 -3.19 -19.43
C PHE A 292 10.53 -2.17 -20.50
N ILE A 293 9.54 -1.31 -20.26
CA ILE A 293 9.27 -0.19 -21.17
C ILE A 293 10.30 0.91 -20.89
N PRO A 294 11.09 1.34 -21.90
CA PRO A 294 12.15 2.33 -21.70
C PRO A 294 11.65 3.60 -21.01
N ASN A 295 12.47 4.14 -20.12
CA ASN A 295 12.20 5.35 -19.34
C ASN A 295 10.96 5.30 -18.43
N THR A 296 10.41 4.11 -18.14
CA THR A 296 9.26 3.96 -17.24
C THR A 296 9.49 2.95 -16.12
N ILE A 297 8.56 2.95 -15.17
CA ILE A 297 8.53 2.05 -14.01
C ILE A 297 7.18 1.32 -14.01
N HIS A 298 7.17 0.02 -13.72
CA HIS A 298 5.96 -0.81 -13.65
C HIS A 298 6.16 -1.95 -12.66
N GLU A 299 6.43 -1.58 -11.42
CA GLU A 299 6.55 -2.54 -10.32
C GLU A 299 5.19 -3.15 -9.97
N PHE A 300 5.26 -4.27 -9.25
CA PHE A 300 4.12 -5.05 -8.77
C PHE A 300 4.48 -5.66 -7.42
N PRO A 301 3.51 -6.14 -6.62
CA PRO A 301 3.74 -6.51 -5.22
C PRO A 301 4.93 -7.44 -4.99
N SER A 302 5.07 -8.50 -5.79
CA SER A 302 6.18 -9.46 -5.67
C SER A 302 7.57 -8.81 -5.75
N TYR A 303 7.75 -7.80 -6.61
CA TYR A 303 8.99 -7.03 -6.68
C TYR A 303 9.20 -6.19 -5.42
N SER A 304 8.16 -5.49 -4.95
CA SER A 304 8.23 -4.64 -3.76
C SER A 304 8.60 -5.41 -2.50
N TRP A 305 8.09 -6.63 -2.34
CA TRP A 305 8.50 -7.49 -1.22
C TRP A 305 9.99 -7.81 -1.28
N VAL A 306 10.50 -8.15 -2.47
CA VAL A 306 11.91 -8.51 -2.67
C VAL A 306 12.82 -7.33 -2.38
N VAL A 307 12.52 -6.15 -2.93
CA VAL A 307 13.36 -4.96 -2.76
C VAL A 307 13.30 -4.39 -1.34
N ALA A 308 12.19 -4.61 -0.61
CA ALA A 308 12.02 -4.21 0.79
C ALA A 308 12.02 -2.69 1.05
N ASP A 309 11.65 -1.90 0.04
CA ASP A 309 11.35 -0.48 0.22
C ASP A 309 9.89 -0.37 0.73
N LEU A 310 9.71 0.11 1.96
CA LEU A 310 8.40 0.31 2.58
C LEU A 310 7.78 1.63 2.10
N HIS A 311 7.72 1.78 0.79
CA HIS A 311 7.19 2.97 0.15
C HIS A 311 5.66 3.04 0.27
N GLY A 312 5.08 4.22 0.05
CA GLY A 312 3.64 4.45 0.23
C GLY A 312 2.72 3.45 -0.48
N HIS A 313 3.01 3.04 -1.72
CA HIS A 313 2.18 2.06 -2.45
C HIS A 313 2.22 0.66 -1.83
N VAL A 314 3.30 0.29 -1.13
CA VAL A 314 3.43 -0.99 -0.43
C VAL A 314 2.57 -0.99 0.82
N PHE A 315 2.63 0.09 1.60
CA PHE A 315 1.78 0.29 2.77
C PHE A 315 0.28 0.36 2.42
N ASP A 316 -0.06 0.80 1.21
CA ASP A 316 -1.46 0.94 0.81
C ASP A 316 -2.14 -0.38 0.46
N ILE A 317 -1.39 -1.45 0.13
CA ILE A 317 -1.97 -2.73 -0.34
C ILE A 317 -3.06 -3.29 0.60
N PRO A 318 -2.86 -3.36 1.93
CA PRO A 318 -3.91 -3.80 2.83
C PRO A 318 -5.18 -2.95 2.75
N PHE A 319 -5.03 -1.62 2.65
CA PHE A 319 -6.17 -0.71 2.53
C PHE A 319 -6.87 -0.85 1.18
N VAL A 320 -6.11 -1.10 0.11
CA VAL A 320 -6.65 -1.37 -1.24
C VAL A 320 -7.56 -2.59 -1.20
N LEU A 321 -7.09 -3.69 -0.63
CA LEU A 321 -7.87 -4.93 -0.54
C LEU A 321 -9.14 -4.75 0.30
N LEU A 322 -9.04 -3.99 1.41
CA LEU A 322 -10.20 -3.62 2.22
C LEU A 322 -11.22 -2.78 1.42
N THR A 323 -10.75 -1.79 0.66
CA THR A 323 -11.59 -0.95 -0.21
C THR A 323 -12.28 -1.77 -1.29
N LEU A 324 -11.57 -2.70 -1.95
CA LEU A 324 -12.14 -3.58 -2.96
C LEU A 324 -13.19 -4.53 -2.37
N ALA A 325 -12.94 -5.10 -1.19
CA ALA A 325 -13.90 -5.95 -0.50
C ALA A 325 -15.19 -5.19 -0.13
N PHE A 326 -15.04 -3.98 0.41
CA PHE A 326 -16.18 -3.13 0.77
C PHE A 326 -16.94 -2.63 -0.46
N LEU A 327 -16.24 -2.26 -1.53
CA LEU A 327 -16.84 -1.88 -2.82
C LEU A 327 -17.63 -3.03 -3.45
N PHE A 328 -17.10 -4.26 -3.40
CA PHE A 328 -17.79 -5.45 -3.87
C PHE A 328 -19.11 -5.65 -3.11
N ILE A 329 -19.07 -5.63 -1.77
CA ILE A 329 -20.27 -5.76 -0.92
C ILE A 329 -21.27 -4.64 -1.21
N PHE A 330 -20.79 -3.40 -1.27
CA PHE A 330 -21.64 -2.24 -1.55
C PHE A 330 -22.35 -2.41 -2.90
N TYR A 331 -21.62 -2.80 -3.95
CA TYR A 331 -22.16 -2.95 -5.29
C TYR A 331 -23.26 -4.01 -5.36
N ILE A 332 -22.99 -5.23 -4.85
CA ILE A 332 -23.99 -6.31 -4.88
C ILE A 332 -25.23 -5.96 -4.07
N THR A 333 -25.06 -5.34 -2.90
CA THR A 333 -26.16 -4.98 -2.00
C THR A 333 -27.00 -3.82 -2.55
N ALA A 334 -26.38 -2.86 -3.23
CA ALA A 334 -27.09 -1.74 -3.83
C ALA A 334 -27.91 -2.16 -5.05
N LYS A 335 -27.37 -3.07 -5.86
CA LYS A 335 -28.05 -3.61 -7.05
C LYS A 335 -29.25 -4.49 -6.70
N ASP A 336 -29.07 -5.45 -5.79
CA ASP A 336 -30.14 -6.35 -5.36
C ASP A 336 -31.36 -5.56 -4.83
N ARG A 337 -31.12 -4.42 -4.15
CA ARG A 337 -32.20 -3.53 -3.68
C ARG A 337 -32.85 -2.70 -4.78
N SER A 338 -32.08 -2.25 -5.78
CA SER A 338 -32.62 -1.47 -6.90
C SER A 338 -33.62 -2.26 -7.75
N GLU A 339 -33.48 -3.59 -7.76
CA GLU A 339 -34.36 -4.52 -8.47
C GLU A 339 -35.60 -4.93 -7.66
N ILE A 340 -35.55 -4.85 -6.34
CA ILE A 340 -36.71 -5.06 -5.47
C ILE A 340 -37.56 -3.78 -5.45
N LYS A 341 -38.69 -3.80 -6.19
CA LYS A 341 -39.73 -2.74 -6.12
C LYS A 341 -40.01 -2.37 -4.66
N LYS A 342 -39.87 -1.09 -4.30
CA LYS A 342 -40.11 -0.54 -2.96
C LYS A 342 -41.31 -1.23 -2.28
N PRO A 343 -41.12 -1.98 -1.18
CA PRO A 343 -42.24 -2.22 -0.28
C PRO A 343 -42.67 -0.86 0.28
N LYS A 344 -43.97 -0.58 0.28
CA LYS A 344 -44.54 0.57 1.00
C LYS A 344 -44.09 0.45 2.47
N GLY A 345 -43.10 1.26 2.86
CA GLY A 345 -42.48 1.17 4.17
C GLY A 345 -43.50 1.43 5.29
N LYS A 346 -43.53 0.55 6.29
CA LYS A 346 -44.04 0.88 7.62
C LYS A 346 -43.06 1.91 8.22
N ASN A 347 -43.54 3.13 8.44
CA ASN A 347 -42.81 4.15 9.19
C ASN A 347 -42.74 3.73 10.66
N THR A 348 -41.58 3.26 11.12
CA THR A 348 -41.30 3.10 12.55
C THR A 348 -40.73 4.40 13.08
N THR A 349 -41.51 5.14 13.87
CA THR A 349 -41.05 6.27 14.66
C THR A 349 -40.42 5.76 15.95
N MET A 350 -39.16 6.12 16.21
CA MET A 350 -38.50 5.87 17.49
C MET A 350 -38.44 7.20 18.26
N ASN A 351 -39.14 7.28 19.40
CA ASN A 351 -39.00 8.40 20.32
C ASN A 351 -37.85 8.08 21.29
N ILE A 352 -36.79 8.87 21.24
CA ILE A 352 -35.74 8.86 22.28
C ILE A 352 -35.96 10.10 23.15
N GLN A 353 -36.21 9.88 24.43
CA GLN A 353 -36.34 10.93 25.43
C GLN A 353 -34.99 11.11 26.13
N ILE A 354 -34.27 12.19 25.82
CA ILE A 354 -33.13 12.66 26.62
C ILE A 354 -33.35 14.15 26.87
N LEU A 355 -33.37 14.55 28.14
CA LEU A 355 -33.49 15.93 28.63
C LEU A 355 -34.44 16.84 27.81
N ASN A 356 -35.76 16.66 27.96
CA ASN A 356 -36.82 17.61 27.54
C ASN A 356 -36.74 18.23 26.12
N LEU A 357 -35.99 17.63 25.20
CA LEU A 357 -35.94 18.02 23.78
C LEU A 357 -36.52 16.87 22.95
N LYS A 358 -37.77 17.06 22.46
CA LYS A 358 -38.39 16.17 21.47
C LYS A 358 -37.71 16.37 20.12
N LEU A 359 -36.62 15.66 19.87
CA LEU A 359 -36.02 15.54 18.54
C LEU A 359 -36.71 14.41 17.77
N LYS A 360 -37.58 14.78 16.82
CA LYS A 360 -38.15 13.85 15.83
C LYS A 360 -37.09 13.54 14.79
N ILE A 361 -36.43 12.39 14.89
CA ILE A 361 -35.53 11.88 13.85
C ILE A 361 -36.25 10.77 13.10
N GLU A 362 -36.75 11.07 11.91
CA GLU A 362 -37.26 10.08 10.96
C GLU A 362 -36.07 9.34 10.32
N ALA A 363 -35.49 8.39 11.05
CA ALA A 363 -34.41 7.55 10.55
C ALA A 363 -34.98 6.30 9.87
N ASN A 364 -35.10 6.35 8.55
CA ASN A 364 -35.33 5.15 7.75
C ASN A 364 -34.06 4.28 7.85
N LEU A 365 -34.06 3.21 8.67
CA LEU A 365 -32.88 2.41 9.04
C LEU A 365 -32.01 1.98 7.83
N SER A 366 -32.66 1.73 6.70
CA SER A 366 -32.03 1.33 5.44
C SER A 366 -31.33 2.47 4.68
N THR A 367 -31.70 3.73 4.90
CA THR A 367 -31.03 4.90 4.29
C THR A 367 -29.74 5.23 5.02
N ASN A 368 -29.68 4.95 6.32
CA ASN A 368 -28.51 5.21 7.16
C ASN A 368 -27.33 4.28 6.83
N TYR A 369 -27.59 3.02 6.44
CA TYR A 369 -26.54 2.06 6.08
C TYR A 369 -25.75 2.51 4.84
N TYR A 370 -26.43 2.82 3.73
CA TYR A 370 -25.74 3.22 2.49
C TYR A 370 -25.01 4.56 2.65
N LEU A 371 -25.59 5.52 3.37
CA LEU A 371 -24.90 6.77 3.67
C LEU A 371 -23.63 6.51 4.48
N LEU A 372 -23.69 5.66 5.50
CA LEU A 372 -22.51 5.28 6.29
C LEU A 372 -21.46 4.54 5.44
N SER A 373 -21.88 3.65 4.53
CA SER A 373 -20.99 2.99 3.58
C SER A 373 -20.30 3.99 2.65
N ILE A 374 -21.02 4.97 2.14
CA ILE A 374 -20.48 6.03 1.28
C ILE A 374 -19.50 6.91 2.06
N ILE A 375 -19.82 7.27 3.31
CA ILE A 375 -18.91 8.00 4.19
C ILE A 375 -17.65 7.18 4.42
N PHE A 376 -17.77 5.88 4.71
CA PHE A 376 -16.63 4.99 4.93
C PHE A 376 -15.76 4.84 3.68
N LEU A 377 -16.34 4.78 2.48
CA LEU A 377 -15.58 4.81 1.21
C LEU A 377 -14.80 6.13 1.03
N GLY A 378 -15.39 7.27 1.39
CA GLY A 378 -14.68 8.56 1.43
C GLY A 378 -13.54 8.60 2.46
N PHE A 379 -13.74 7.96 3.63
CA PHE A 379 -12.68 7.79 4.63
C PHE A 379 -11.53 6.92 4.11
N LEU A 380 -11.81 5.76 3.50
CA LEU A 380 -10.79 4.92 2.89
C LEU A 380 -10.04 5.64 1.76
N THR A 381 -10.74 6.45 0.96
CA THR A 381 -10.12 7.31 -0.05
C THR A 381 -9.16 8.34 0.55
N ALA A 382 -9.51 8.91 1.72
CA ALA A 382 -8.60 9.81 2.44
C ALA A 382 -7.35 9.07 2.90
N VAL A 383 -7.50 7.84 3.40
CA VAL A 383 -6.39 6.98 3.82
C VAL A 383 -5.46 6.67 2.65
N HIS A 384 -6.03 6.30 1.49
CA HIS A 384 -5.26 6.11 0.26
C HIS A 384 -4.44 7.35 -0.07
N TYR A 385 -5.06 8.53 -0.08
CA TYR A 385 -4.37 9.79 -0.36
C TYR A 385 -3.23 10.11 0.64
N MET A 386 -3.44 9.86 1.94
CA MET A 386 -2.43 10.10 2.97
C MET A 386 -1.30 9.05 2.97
N THR A 387 -1.53 7.88 2.37
CA THR A 387 -0.58 6.75 2.29
C THR A 387 0.17 6.72 0.96
N ASN A 388 -0.50 7.10 -0.13
CA ASN A 388 0.05 7.27 -1.47
C ASN A 388 -0.85 8.23 -2.26
N ALA A 389 -0.39 9.46 -2.49
CA ALA A 389 -1.24 10.54 -2.99
C ALA A 389 -1.92 10.25 -4.36
N PHE A 390 -1.35 9.38 -5.20
CA PHE A 390 -1.97 8.95 -6.46
C PHE A 390 -3.22 8.09 -6.26
N ASP A 391 -3.28 7.33 -5.17
CA ASP A 391 -4.35 6.35 -4.94
C ASP A 391 -5.66 7.05 -4.56
N GLY A 392 -5.61 8.23 -3.94
CA GLY A 392 -6.79 9.07 -3.69
C GLY A 392 -7.65 9.29 -4.96
N PRO A 393 -7.13 9.96 -5.99
CA PRO A 393 -7.84 10.13 -7.26
C PRO A 393 -8.27 8.82 -7.94
N ILE A 394 -7.46 7.76 -7.89
CA ILE A 394 -7.78 6.45 -8.48
C ILE A 394 -9.04 5.89 -7.83
N TYR A 395 -9.11 5.89 -6.49
CA TYR A 395 -10.24 5.33 -5.76
C TYR A 395 -11.48 6.23 -5.83
N ILE A 396 -11.35 7.57 -5.87
CA ILE A 396 -12.49 8.46 -6.18
C ILE A 396 -13.10 8.08 -7.53
N LEU A 397 -12.27 7.86 -8.55
CA LEU A 397 -12.74 7.53 -9.89
C LEU A 397 -13.40 6.15 -9.92
N LEU A 398 -12.80 5.14 -9.30
CA LEU A 398 -13.38 3.80 -9.19
C LEU A 398 -14.73 3.83 -8.45
N ILE A 399 -14.80 4.48 -7.28
CA ILE A 399 -16.04 4.61 -6.51
C ILE A 399 -17.10 5.33 -7.34
N THR A 400 -16.74 6.41 -8.04
CA THR A 400 -17.66 7.15 -8.91
C THR A 400 -18.18 6.26 -10.04
N LEU A 401 -17.32 5.46 -10.67
CA LEU A 401 -17.70 4.53 -11.72
C LEU A 401 -18.66 3.45 -11.18
N VAL A 402 -18.36 2.87 -10.03
CA VAL A 402 -19.25 1.91 -9.34
C VAL A 402 -20.60 2.54 -9.03
N LEU A 403 -20.63 3.77 -8.48
CA LEU A 403 -21.85 4.51 -8.20
C LEU A 403 -22.66 4.82 -9.46
N PHE A 404 -22.00 5.10 -10.59
CA PHE A 404 -22.66 5.28 -11.88
C PHE A 404 -23.36 4.00 -12.32
N PHE A 405 -22.69 2.85 -12.22
CA PHE A 405 -23.32 1.57 -12.56
C PHE A 405 -24.45 1.17 -11.61
N VAL A 406 -24.39 1.58 -10.34
CA VAL A 406 -25.46 1.36 -9.36
C VAL A 406 -26.67 2.26 -9.61
N TYR A 407 -26.46 3.58 -9.78
CA TYR A 407 -27.52 4.58 -9.72
C TYR A 407 -27.83 5.28 -11.05
N GLY A 408 -27.05 5.06 -12.11
CA GLY A 408 -27.09 5.85 -13.35
C GLY A 408 -26.85 7.35 -13.09
N LEU A 409 -27.17 8.21 -14.07
CA LEU A 409 -27.13 9.68 -13.90
C LEU A 409 -28.36 10.20 -13.12
N SER A 410 -28.58 9.67 -11.91
CA SER A 410 -29.70 10.06 -11.05
C SER A 410 -29.30 11.06 -9.97
N LYS A 411 -30.29 11.68 -9.30
CA LYS A 411 -30.02 12.54 -8.13
C LYS A 411 -29.28 11.79 -7.02
N SER A 412 -29.52 10.48 -6.86
CA SER A 412 -28.83 9.65 -5.87
C SER A 412 -27.35 9.46 -6.22
N PHE A 413 -27.00 9.35 -7.50
CA PHE A 413 -25.61 9.32 -7.95
C PHE A 413 -24.85 10.58 -7.53
N PHE A 414 -25.35 11.76 -7.92
CA PHE A 414 -24.70 13.03 -7.58
C PHE A 414 -24.60 13.26 -6.06
N LYS A 415 -25.65 12.91 -5.29
CA LYS A 415 -25.60 12.97 -3.82
C LYS A 415 -24.55 12.03 -3.24
N SER A 416 -24.43 10.81 -3.78
CA SER A 416 -23.45 9.83 -3.31
C SER A 416 -22.03 10.27 -3.63
N VAL A 417 -21.76 10.70 -4.86
CA VAL A 417 -20.45 11.25 -5.26
C VAL A 417 -20.07 12.46 -4.40
N LEU A 418 -21.00 13.40 -4.20
CA LEU A 418 -20.77 14.55 -3.32
C LEU A 418 -20.46 14.10 -1.88
N SER A 419 -21.15 13.09 -1.36
CA SER A 419 -20.91 12.57 -0.02
C SER A 419 -19.54 11.88 0.10
N VAL A 420 -19.08 11.15 -0.92
CA VAL A 420 -17.71 10.59 -0.98
C VAL A 420 -16.69 11.74 -0.92
N VAL A 421 -16.87 12.77 -1.75
CA VAL A 421 -15.93 13.91 -1.82
C VAL A 421 -15.90 14.69 -0.51
N ILE A 422 -17.07 14.97 0.10
CA ILE A 422 -17.14 15.65 1.40
C ILE A 422 -16.45 14.80 2.48
N SER A 423 -16.73 13.51 2.54
CA SER A 423 -16.10 12.60 3.49
C SER A 423 -14.57 12.55 3.30
N PHE A 424 -14.11 12.39 2.05
CA PHE A 424 -12.69 12.45 1.68
C PHE A 424 -12.03 13.72 2.20
N ILE A 425 -12.61 14.89 1.92
CA ILE A 425 -12.07 16.19 2.36
C ILE A 425 -11.99 16.24 3.88
N ILE A 426 -13.05 15.87 4.60
CA ILE A 426 -13.10 15.93 6.07
C ILE A 426 -12.00 15.06 6.69
N PHE A 427 -11.85 13.82 6.23
CA PHE A 427 -10.91 12.89 6.83
C PHE A 427 -9.46 13.14 6.40
N ALA A 428 -9.23 13.69 5.21
CA ALA A 428 -7.89 14.07 4.75
C ALA A 428 -7.42 15.42 5.30
N LEU A 429 -8.33 16.31 5.71
CA LEU A 429 -8.02 17.69 6.10
C LEU A 429 -6.89 17.80 7.15
N PRO A 430 -6.85 17.03 8.26
CA PRO A 430 -5.78 17.15 9.25
C PRO A 430 -4.39 16.89 8.67
N PHE A 431 -4.30 16.03 7.65
CA PHE A 431 -3.07 15.75 6.91
C PHE A 431 -2.79 16.83 5.85
N SER A 432 -3.79 17.18 5.04
CA SER A 432 -3.67 18.14 3.93
C SER A 432 -3.28 19.56 4.36
N ILE A 433 -3.54 19.95 5.61
CA ILE A 433 -3.08 21.25 6.15
C ILE A 433 -1.53 21.32 6.19
N HIS A 434 -0.86 20.18 6.35
CA HIS A 434 0.60 20.09 6.48
C HIS A 434 1.29 19.44 5.29
N PHE A 435 0.52 18.94 4.31
CA PHE A 435 1.04 18.31 3.10
C PHE A 435 0.75 19.16 1.87
N LYS A 436 1.79 19.43 1.09
CA LYS A 436 1.70 20.09 -0.21
C LYS A 436 2.03 19.09 -1.32
N PRO A 437 1.07 18.77 -2.20
CA PRO A 437 1.33 17.92 -3.36
C PRO A 437 2.44 18.53 -4.24
N PHE A 438 3.37 17.68 -4.67
CA PHE A 438 4.53 18.05 -5.49
C PHE A 438 4.31 17.81 -6.99
N VAL A 439 3.05 17.96 -7.44
CA VAL A 439 2.65 17.82 -8.86
C VAL A 439 2.51 19.20 -9.49
N ASN A 440 3.11 19.38 -10.67
CA ASN A 440 3.09 20.67 -11.39
C ASN A 440 1.96 20.80 -12.43
N GLY A 441 1.32 19.69 -12.80
CA GLY A 441 0.21 19.64 -13.76
C GLY A 441 0.03 18.26 -14.39
N ILE A 442 -0.82 18.19 -15.42
CA ILE A 442 -1.06 16.98 -16.22
C ILE A 442 -0.41 17.17 -17.59
N GLY A 443 0.72 16.52 -17.84
CA GLY A 443 1.35 16.52 -19.16
C GLY A 443 0.58 15.68 -20.17
N VAL A 444 0.53 16.16 -21.41
CA VAL A 444 -0.05 15.41 -22.55
C VAL A 444 1.10 14.78 -23.35
N ASN A 445 1.10 13.45 -23.43
CA ASN A 445 2.11 12.69 -24.16
C ASN A 445 1.96 12.92 -25.67
N CYS A 446 3.07 13.13 -26.37
CA CYS A 446 3.08 13.38 -27.82
C CYS A 446 2.16 14.54 -28.23
N SER A 447 2.27 15.67 -27.52
CA SER A 447 1.44 16.86 -27.74
C SER A 447 1.52 17.38 -29.19
N PRO A 448 0.39 17.62 -29.88
CA PRO A 448 0.36 18.25 -31.19
C PRO A 448 1.03 19.63 -31.20
N GLY A 449 1.71 19.98 -32.30
CA GLY A 449 2.51 21.20 -32.39
C GLY A 449 1.72 22.51 -32.15
N PHE A 450 0.43 22.55 -32.46
CA PHE A 450 -0.41 23.71 -32.17
C PHE A 450 -0.69 23.88 -30.67
N LEU A 451 -0.81 22.79 -29.91
CA LEU A 451 -0.99 22.83 -28.44
C LEU A 451 0.32 23.16 -27.74
N VAL A 452 1.44 22.67 -28.25
CA VAL A 452 2.78 23.04 -27.74
C VAL A 452 3.01 24.55 -27.83
N LYS A 453 2.52 25.22 -28.89
CA LYS A 453 2.57 26.69 -28.99
C LYS A 453 1.71 27.40 -27.93
N LEU A 454 0.63 26.77 -27.47
CA LEU A 454 -0.21 27.30 -26.39
C LEU A 454 0.41 27.08 -25.00
N GLY A 455 1.26 26.07 -24.85
CA GLY A 455 2.00 25.74 -23.63
C GLY A 455 1.15 25.11 -22.52
N LYS A 456 -0.02 25.68 -22.20
CA LYS A 456 -0.89 25.21 -21.12
C LYS A 456 -2.37 25.56 -21.36
N ILE A 457 -3.28 24.64 -21.06
CA ILE A 457 -4.73 24.87 -20.97
C ILE A 457 -5.25 24.23 -19.69
N GLY A 458 -5.68 25.05 -18.73
CA GLY A 458 -6.13 24.55 -17.42
C GLY A 458 -5.02 23.74 -16.72
N PRO A 459 -5.30 22.51 -16.26
CA PRO A 459 -4.28 21.66 -15.64
C PRO A 459 -3.35 20.99 -16.67
N PHE A 460 -3.65 21.05 -17.97
CA PHE A 460 -2.93 20.32 -19.01
C PHE A 460 -1.71 21.10 -19.51
N LEU A 461 -0.56 20.44 -19.58
CA LEU A 461 0.73 20.96 -20.04
C LEU A 461 1.10 20.34 -21.40
N PHE A 462 1.54 21.17 -22.33
CA PHE A 462 1.90 20.76 -23.70
C PHE A 462 3.37 21.08 -23.98
N GLU A 463 4.24 20.12 -23.71
CA GLU A 463 5.69 20.32 -23.74
C GLU A 463 6.30 19.80 -25.05
N LYS A 464 7.22 20.57 -25.63
CA LYS A 464 7.94 20.18 -26.85
C LYS A 464 8.92 19.04 -26.54
N GLY A 465 8.91 17.99 -27.37
CA GLY A 465 9.85 16.87 -27.25
C GLY A 465 9.39 15.74 -26.32
N ASN A 466 8.34 15.95 -25.53
CA ASN A 466 7.78 14.91 -24.67
C ASN A 466 6.86 13.99 -25.47
N CYS A 467 7.46 12.97 -26.10
CA CYS A 467 6.73 11.92 -26.81
C CYS A 467 7.41 10.57 -26.60
N GLN A 468 6.78 9.71 -25.80
CA GLN A 468 7.22 8.34 -25.54
C GLN A 468 6.01 7.42 -25.65
N VAL A 469 6.00 6.53 -26.65
CA VAL A 469 4.91 5.57 -26.87
C VAL A 469 5.40 4.18 -26.54
N SER A 470 4.62 3.43 -25.77
CA SER A 470 4.93 2.04 -25.44
C SER A 470 4.63 1.13 -26.63
N PRO A 471 5.57 0.28 -27.08
CA PRO A 471 5.26 -0.76 -28.04
C PRO A 471 4.21 -1.73 -27.49
N ILE A 472 3.20 -2.06 -28.30
CA ILE A 472 2.08 -2.92 -27.89
C ILE A 472 2.57 -4.26 -27.34
N TRP A 473 3.63 -4.82 -27.93
CA TRP A 473 4.18 -6.09 -27.47
C TRP A 473 4.83 -6.01 -26.08
N MET A 474 5.41 -4.86 -25.71
CA MET A 474 5.92 -4.66 -24.36
C MET A 474 4.77 -4.60 -23.34
N MET A 475 3.69 -3.90 -23.71
CA MET A 475 2.46 -3.88 -22.91
C MET A 475 1.86 -5.28 -22.75
N LEU A 476 1.90 -6.11 -23.80
CA LEU A 476 1.46 -7.51 -23.72
C LEU A 476 2.36 -8.36 -22.81
N VAL A 477 3.66 -8.13 -22.77
CA VAL A 477 4.55 -8.84 -21.84
C VAL A 477 4.25 -8.43 -20.39
N LEU A 478 3.99 -7.15 -20.13
CA LEU A 478 3.75 -6.66 -18.77
C LEU A 478 2.33 -6.98 -18.26
N TRP A 479 1.32 -6.78 -19.10
CA TRP A 479 -0.09 -6.82 -18.68
C TRP A 479 -0.90 -7.94 -19.34
N GLY A 480 -0.27 -8.72 -20.23
CA GLY A 480 -0.95 -9.73 -21.05
C GLY A 480 -1.62 -10.83 -20.24
N PHE A 481 -1.09 -11.20 -19.07
CA PHE A 481 -1.78 -12.15 -18.17
C PHE A 481 -3.19 -11.64 -17.85
N PHE A 482 -3.32 -10.36 -17.49
CA PHE A 482 -4.59 -9.77 -17.12
C PHE A 482 -5.52 -9.56 -18.32
N TRP A 483 -5.01 -9.12 -19.47
CA TRP A 483 -5.81 -8.95 -20.68
C TRP A 483 -6.30 -10.28 -21.27
N VAL A 484 -5.47 -11.33 -21.25
CA VAL A 484 -5.91 -12.69 -21.61
C VAL A 484 -7.01 -13.14 -20.68
N ASN A 485 -6.86 -12.95 -19.36
CA ASN A 485 -7.92 -13.28 -18.39
C ASN A 485 -9.20 -12.47 -18.63
N PHE A 486 -9.09 -11.21 -19.04
CA PHE A 486 -10.27 -10.43 -19.41
C PHE A 486 -10.97 -11.01 -20.64
N ILE A 487 -10.23 -11.40 -21.68
CA ILE A 487 -10.79 -12.08 -22.86
C ILE A 487 -11.44 -13.42 -22.49
N LEU A 488 -10.76 -14.23 -21.68
CA LEU A 488 -11.30 -15.49 -21.17
C LEU A 488 -12.61 -15.26 -20.41
N PHE A 489 -12.68 -14.20 -19.59
CA PHE A 489 -13.88 -13.81 -18.88
C PHE A 489 -15.02 -13.46 -19.84
N LEU A 490 -14.77 -12.65 -20.87
CA LEU A 490 -15.76 -12.31 -21.89
C LEU A 490 -16.29 -13.55 -22.64
N ILE A 491 -15.41 -14.53 -22.93
CA ILE A 491 -15.81 -15.82 -23.52
C ILE A 491 -16.74 -16.58 -22.56
N VAL A 492 -16.41 -16.60 -21.27
CA VAL A 492 -17.23 -17.25 -20.24
C VAL A 492 -18.61 -16.59 -20.13
N LEU A 493 -18.68 -15.25 -20.14
CA LEU A 493 -19.95 -14.52 -20.12
C LEU A 493 -20.82 -14.86 -21.35
N ARG A 494 -20.24 -14.86 -22.55
CA ARG A 494 -20.95 -15.19 -23.79
C ARG A 494 -21.53 -16.60 -23.77
N HIS A 495 -20.78 -17.58 -23.26
CA HIS A 495 -21.23 -18.98 -23.22
C HIS A 495 -22.21 -19.24 -22.08
N SER A 496 -22.06 -18.56 -20.94
CA SER A 496 -23.00 -18.65 -19.81
C SER A 496 -24.37 -18.10 -20.22
N GLY A 497 -24.41 -16.95 -20.92
CA GLY A 497 -25.66 -16.37 -21.43
C GLY A 497 -26.35 -17.22 -22.50
N LYS A 498 -25.59 -17.87 -23.40
CA LYS A 498 -26.17 -18.80 -24.40
C LYS A 498 -26.80 -20.03 -23.77
N ARG A 499 -26.13 -20.67 -22.80
CA ARG A 499 -26.66 -21.84 -22.10
C ARG A 499 -27.94 -21.49 -21.34
N LEU A 500 -28.02 -20.26 -20.80
CA LEU A 500 -29.22 -19.75 -20.15
C LEU A 500 -30.38 -19.58 -21.15
N ASN A 501 -30.12 -18.96 -22.30
CA ASN A 501 -31.13 -18.78 -23.36
C ASN A 501 -31.58 -20.12 -23.96
N GLU A 502 -30.67 -21.05 -24.21
CA GLU A 502 -30.98 -22.41 -24.68
C GLU A 502 -31.77 -23.23 -23.64
N MET A 503 -31.50 -23.02 -22.34
CA MET A 503 -32.27 -23.63 -21.26
C MET A 503 -33.65 -22.99 -21.11
N LYS A 504 -33.77 -21.67 -21.28
CA LYS A 504 -35.06 -20.94 -21.35
C LYS A 504 -35.89 -21.45 -22.52
N GLU A 505 -35.33 -21.59 -23.73
CA GLU A 505 -36.02 -22.16 -24.90
C GLU A 505 -36.44 -23.63 -24.68
N ARG A 506 -35.59 -24.47 -24.10
CA ARG A 506 -35.94 -25.88 -23.80
C ARG A 506 -37.04 -26.02 -22.76
N ILE A 507 -37.10 -25.12 -21.78
CA ILE A 507 -38.16 -25.11 -20.75
C ILE A 507 -39.45 -24.53 -21.33
N GLN A 508 -39.35 -23.48 -22.15
CA GLN A 508 -40.47 -22.83 -22.84
C GLN A 508 -41.13 -23.76 -23.87
N ASN A 509 -40.34 -24.61 -24.54
CA ASN A 509 -40.83 -25.65 -25.45
C ASN A 509 -41.35 -26.91 -24.73
N ARG A 510 -41.08 -27.11 -23.44
CA ARG A 510 -41.57 -28.28 -22.67
C ARG A 510 -42.80 -27.99 -21.80
N PHE A 511 -43.12 -26.72 -21.50
CA PHE A 511 -44.22 -26.40 -20.59
C PHE A 511 -45.04 -25.19 -21.04
N TRP A 512 -46.00 -25.43 -21.93
CA TRP A 512 -47.21 -24.62 -22.00
C TRP A 512 -48.16 -25.03 -20.88
N LYS A 513 -47.96 -24.47 -19.68
CA LYS A 513 -48.96 -24.13 -18.65
C LYS A 513 -48.26 -23.80 -17.32
N SER A 514 -48.56 -22.61 -16.80
CA SER A 514 -48.11 -22.02 -15.53
C SER A 514 -46.86 -21.14 -15.63
N TYR A 515 -47.11 -19.88 -16.03
CA TYR A 515 -46.22 -18.75 -15.84
C TYR A 515 -46.00 -18.54 -14.33
N ASN A 516 -44.78 -18.77 -13.84
CA ASN A 516 -44.39 -18.50 -12.45
C ASN A 516 -43.44 -17.28 -12.41
N PRO A 517 -43.90 -16.09 -11.98
CA PRO A 517 -43.13 -14.84 -12.08
C PRO A 517 -41.87 -14.81 -11.20
N PHE A 518 -41.72 -15.76 -10.29
CA PHE A 518 -40.61 -15.79 -9.32
C PHE A 518 -39.31 -16.39 -9.85
N ARG A 519 -39.29 -16.97 -11.06
CA ARG A 519 -38.10 -17.64 -11.61
C ARG A 519 -37.21 -16.73 -12.48
N ASP A 520 -37.78 -15.70 -13.10
CA ASP A 520 -37.05 -14.77 -14.00
C ASP A 520 -36.22 -13.71 -13.25
N GLN A 521 -36.51 -13.51 -11.95
CA GLN A 521 -35.80 -12.54 -11.10
C GLN A 521 -34.46 -13.06 -10.54
N ASN A 522 -34.15 -14.35 -10.72
CA ASN A 522 -33.02 -15.02 -10.05
C ASN A 522 -31.76 -15.17 -10.92
N ASP A 523 -31.86 -15.10 -12.25
CA ASP A 523 -30.69 -15.08 -13.15
C ASP A 523 -30.00 -13.70 -13.20
N HIS A 524 -30.76 -12.62 -12.99
CA HIS A 524 -30.23 -11.23 -12.96
C HIS A 524 -29.26 -10.98 -11.79
N ASN A 525 -29.35 -11.78 -10.71
CA ASN A 525 -28.52 -11.59 -9.52
C ASN A 525 -27.06 -12.05 -9.72
N ALA A 526 -26.81 -13.19 -10.38
CA ALA A 526 -25.44 -13.66 -10.64
C ALA A 526 -24.72 -12.77 -11.69
N GLU A 527 -25.48 -12.20 -12.62
CA GLU A 527 -25.00 -11.20 -13.58
C GLU A 527 -24.44 -9.95 -12.88
N THR A 528 -24.95 -9.60 -11.69
CA THR A 528 -24.42 -8.47 -10.91
C THR A 528 -22.94 -8.68 -10.55
N ILE A 529 -22.55 -9.86 -10.07
CA ILE A 529 -21.14 -10.13 -9.73
C ILE A 529 -20.28 -10.07 -11.00
N ASP A 530 -20.80 -10.59 -12.12
CA ASP A 530 -20.10 -10.51 -13.40
C ASP A 530 -19.91 -9.08 -13.89
N GLN A 531 -20.93 -8.23 -13.75
CA GLN A 531 -20.86 -6.80 -14.07
C GLN A 531 -19.82 -6.08 -13.22
N PHE A 532 -19.71 -6.41 -11.93
CA PHE A 532 -18.66 -5.85 -11.08
C PHE A 532 -17.27 -6.18 -11.65
N PHE A 533 -17.01 -7.43 -12.04
CA PHE A 533 -15.72 -7.81 -12.61
C PHE A 533 -15.46 -7.27 -14.02
N LEU A 534 -16.51 -7.02 -14.80
CA LEU A 534 -16.38 -6.24 -16.03
C LEU A 534 -15.88 -4.82 -15.72
N ILE A 535 -16.47 -4.16 -14.72
CA ILE A 535 -16.03 -2.81 -14.28
C ILE A 535 -14.56 -2.87 -13.83
N ILE A 536 -14.17 -3.85 -13.02
CA ILE A 536 -12.80 -3.99 -12.53
C ILE A 536 -11.80 -4.23 -13.67
N PHE A 537 -12.08 -5.15 -14.59
CA PHE A 537 -11.20 -5.39 -15.76
C PHE A 537 -11.11 -4.16 -16.68
N SER A 538 -12.23 -3.51 -16.95
CA SER A 538 -12.28 -2.29 -17.77
C SER A 538 -11.55 -1.14 -17.10
N PHE A 539 -11.72 -0.95 -15.79
CA PHE A 539 -11.04 0.09 -15.04
C PHE A 539 -9.53 -0.15 -14.96
N GLY A 540 -9.10 -1.38 -14.63
CA GLY A 540 -7.68 -1.74 -14.66
C GLY A 540 -7.05 -1.53 -16.04
N THR A 541 -7.73 -1.95 -17.12
CA THR A 541 -7.27 -1.70 -18.49
C THR A 541 -7.20 -0.21 -18.81
N PHE A 542 -8.19 0.58 -18.35
CA PHE A 542 -8.19 2.03 -18.49
C PHE A 542 -6.98 2.66 -17.79
N LEU A 543 -6.68 2.26 -16.55
CA LEU A 543 -5.49 2.73 -15.82
C LEU A 543 -4.19 2.44 -16.57
N LEU A 544 -4.08 1.27 -17.20
CA LEU A 544 -2.91 0.88 -18.00
C LEU A 544 -2.76 1.68 -19.31
N ILE A 545 -3.84 2.25 -19.82
CA ILE A 545 -3.85 3.02 -21.07
C ILE A 545 -3.58 4.52 -20.82
N ILE A 546 -3.96 5.06 -19.66
CA ILE A 546 -3.75 6.49 -19.32
C ILE A 546 -2.31 6.98 -19.61
N PRO A 547 -1.23 6.29 -19.19
CA PRO A 547 0.15 6.75 -19.37
C PRO A 547 0.60 6.90 -20.83
N GLU A 548 -0.16 6.33 -21.78
CA GLU A 548 0.10 6.49 -23.21
C GLU A 548 -0.39 7.85 -23.74
N PHE A 549 -1.28 8.53 -23.00
CA PHE A 549 -1.86 9.82 -23.39
C PHE A 549 -1.56 10.94 -22.40
N PHE A 550 -1.55 10.64 -21.11
CA PHE A 550 -1.41 11.62 -20.04
C PHE A 550 -0.42 11.16 -18.98
N TYR A 551 0.30 12.11 -18.39
CA TYR A 551 1.15 11.86 -17.25
C TYR A 551 1.04 12.99 -16.24
N ILE A 552 1.28 12.66 -14.99
CA ILE A 552 1.40 13.65 -13.91
C ILE A 552 2.82 14.21 -13.95
N LYS A 553 2.93 15.53 -14.14
CA LYS A 553 4.22 16.22 -14.28
C LYS A 553 4.94 16.28 -12.92
N ASP A 554 6.04 15.56 -12.83
CA ASP A 554 7.00 15.58 -11.73
C ASP A 554 8.34 16.21 -12.16
N ILE A 555 9.39 16.02 -11.35
CA ILE A 555 10.72 16.63 -11.54
C ILE A 555 11.57 15.94 -12.62
N TYR A 556 11.15 14.78 -13.17
CA TYR A 556 12.00 13.98 -14.05
C TYR A 556 11.76 14.32 -15.53
N PRO A 557 12.72 14.98 -16.22
CA PRO A 557 12.52 15.43 -17.59
C PRO A 557 12.50 14.28 -18.59
N GLU A 558 13.43 13.32 -18.49
CA GLU A 558 13.53 12.18 -19.42
C GLU A 558 12.56 11.04 -19.07
N HIS A 559 12.19 10.91 -17.79
CA HIS A 559 11.30 9.89 -17.25
C HIS A 559 9.89 10.43 -16.93
N PHE A 560 9.43 11.43 -17.69
CA PHE A 560 8.27 12.25 -17.37
C PHE A 560 6.96 11.48 -17.11
N ARG A 561 6.81 10.25 -17.62
CA ARG A 561 5.63 9.39 -17.41
C ARG A 561 5.88 8.19 -16.50
N ALA A 562 7.10 8.02 -15.98
CA ALA A 562 7.51 6.83 -15.22
C ALA A 562 6.66 6.60 -13.98
N ASN A 563 6.48 7.63 -13.14
CA ASN A 563 5.67 7.54 -11.93
C ASN A 563 4.17 7.33 -12.23
N THR A 564 3.68 7.89 -13.34
CA THR A 564 2.28 7.68 -13.75
C THR A 564 2.07 6.21 -14.17
N MET A 565 2.96 5.66 -15.01
CA MET A 565 2.91 4.25 -15.40
C MET A 565 3.00 3.33 -14.19
N PHE A 566 3.90 3.66 -13.26
CA PHE A 566 4.12 2.91 -12.03
C PHE A 566 2.86 2.85 -11.17
N LYS A 567 2.39 4.00 -10.68
CA LYS A 567 1.35 4.05 -9.66
C LYS A 567 0.02 3.52 -10.20
N LEU A 568 -0.30 3.79 -11.47
CA LEU A 568 -1.49 3.25 -12.12
C LEU A 568 -1.38 1.75 -12.40
N GLY A 569 -0.22 1.28 -12.88
CA GLY A 569 0.04 -0.13 -13.13
C GLY A 569 0.00 -0.98 -11.87
N TYR A 570 0.49 -0.47 -10.75
CA TYR A 570 0.48 -1.15 -9.46
C TYR A 570 -0.95 -1.44 -8.97
N GLN A 571 -1.83 -0.46 -9.04
CA GLN A 571 -3.24 -0.61 -8.66
C GLN A 571 -3.99 -1.54 -9.63
N ALA A 572 -3.73 -1.41 -10.94
CA ALA A 572 -4.31 -2.31 -11.94
C ALA A 572 -3.91 -3.77 -11.70
N PHE A 573 -2.66 -4.03 -11.30
CA PHE A 573 -2.16 -5.36 -10.99
C PHE A 573 -2.98 -6.04 -9.87
N ILE A 574 -3.22 -5.35 -8.76
CA ILE A 574 -3.97 -5.89 -7.61
C ILE A 574 -5.43 -6.17 -8.02
N MET A 575 -6.08 -5.19 -8.65
CA MET A 575 -7.47 -5.28 -9.07
C MET A 575 -7.71 -6.41 -10.08
N MET A 576 -6.90 -6.47 -11.13
CA MET A 576 -7.03 -7.48 -12.18
C MET A 576 -6.52 -8.86 -11.73
N GLY A 577 -5.65 -8.92 -10.72
CA GLY A 577 -5.24 -10.16 -10.05
C GLY A 577 -6.42 -10.88 -9.40
N ILE A 578 -7.20 -10.18 -8.57
CA ILE A 578 -8.43 -10.72 -7.97
C ILE A 578 -9.44 -11.13 -9.07
N ALA A 579 -9.62 -10.29 -10.09
CA ALA A 579 -10.53 -10.57 -11.19
C ALA A 579 -10.12 -11.82 -11.99
N SER A 580 -8.82 -12.05 -12.19
CA SER A 580 -8.30 -13.23 -12.90
C SER A 580 -8.60 -14.55 -12.17
N VAL A 581 -8.60 -14.54 -10.84
CA VAL A 581 -8.97 -15.72 -10.03
C VAL A 581 -10.46 -16.02 -10.18
N PHE A 582 -11.30 -14.98 -10.17
CA PHE A 582 -12.74 -15.14 -10.41
C PHE A 582 -13.01 -15.66 -11.82
N THR A 583 -12.29 -15.19 -12.84
CA THR A 583 -12.34 -15.75 -14.20
C THR A 583 -12.03 -17.25 -14.19
N PHE A 584 -10.95 -17.66 -13.52
CA PHE A 584 -10.58 -19.08 -13.44
C PHE A 584 -11.66 -19.92 -12.75
N TYR A 585 -12.24 -19.42 -11.68
CA TYR A 585 -13.39 -20.04 -11.02
C TYR A 585 -14.57 -20.21 -11.99
N ARG A 586 -14.93 -19.15 -12.73
CA ARG A 586 -16.01 -19.17 -13.71
C ARG A 586 -15.76 -20.12 -14.87
N ILE A 587 -14.50 -20.29 -15.31
CA ILE A 587 -14.11 -21.31 -16.31
C ILE A 587 -14.47 -22.73 -15.81
N LYS A 588 -14.35 -23.02 -14.51
CA LYS A 588 -14.66 -24.35 -13.95
C LYS A 588 -16.15 -24.68 -13.92
N LEU A 589 -17.02 -23.69 -14.09
CA LEU A 589 -18.48 -23.88 -14.16
C LEU A 589 -18.97 -24.20 -15.59
N LEU A 590 -18.10 -24.08 -16.59
CA LEU A 590 -18.41 -24.38 -17.99
C LEU A 590 -18.49 -25.89 -18.26
N ASN A 591 -18.92 -26.26 -19.48
CA ASN A 591 -18.88 -27.65 -19.90
C ASN A 591 -17.44 -28.21 -19.92
N LYS A 592 -17.29 -29.53 -19.79
CA LYS A 592 -15.97 -30.16 -19.59
C LYS A 592 -14.95 -29.81 -20.68
N ASN A 593 -15.36 -29.80 -21.95
CA ASN A 593 -14.43 -29.57 -23.07
C ASN A 593 -13.95 -28.11 -23.13
N LEU A 594 -14.86 -27.13 -23.07
CA LEU A 594 -14.47 -25.71 -23.07
C LEU A 594 -13.71 -25.35 -21.80
N SER A 595 -14.14 -25.87 -20.65
CA SER A 595 -13.44 -25.66 -19.38
C SER A 595 -11.99 -26.14 -19.45
N ARG A 596 -11.72 -27.34 -20.00
CA ARG A 596 -10.35 -27.85 -20.19
C ARG A 596 -9.52 -26.95 -21.11
N LEU A 597 -10.08 -26.51 -22.23
CA LEU A 597 -9.38 -25.63 -23.17
C LEU A 597 -9.01 -24.29 -22.52
N LEU A 598 -9.99 -23.58 -21.94
CA LEU A 598 -9.74 -22.29 -21.31
C LEU A 598 -8.85 -22.42 -20.06
N THR A 599 -8.93 -23.55 -19.35
CA THR A 599 -8.01 -23.89 -18.26
C THR A 599 -6.58 -24.02 -18.76
N ALA A 600 -6.36 -24.69 -19.90
CA ALA A 600 -5.02 -24.83 -20.47
C ALA A 600 -4.42 -23.46 -20.83
N VAL A 601 -5.22 -22.56 -21.40
CA VAL A 601 -4.80 -21.18 -21.68
C VAL A 601 -4.45 -20.44 -20.38
N PHE A 602 -5.33 -20.50 -19.37
CA PHE A 602 -5.06 -19.89 -18.07
C PHE A 602 -3.75 -20.41 -17.45
N ILE A 603 -3.56 -21.73 -17.40
CA ILE A 603 -2.37 -22.36 -16.81
C ILE A 603 -1.10 -21.96 -17.57
N PHE A 604 -1.14 -21.87 -18.90
CA PHE A 604 0.01 -21.45 -19.70
C PHE A 604 0.48 -20.04 -19.34
N PHE A 605 -0.43 -19.06 -19.24
CA PHE A 605 -0.04 -17.70 -18.85
C PHE A 605 0.24 -17.58 -17.35
N PHE A 606 -0.48 -18.34 -16.51
CA PHE A 606 -0.23 -18.41 -15.07
C PHE A 606 1.18 -18.91 -14.75
N PHE A 607 1.69 -19.89 -15.51
CA PHE A 607 3.04 -20.41 -15.35
C PHE A 607 4.10 -19.30 -15.35
N PHE A 608 4.04 -18.38 -16.31
CA PHE A 608 5.03 -17.30 -16.41
C PHE A 608 4.96 -16.34 -15.22
N ILE A 609 3.77 -15.94 -14.78
CA ILE A 609 3.69 -15.07 -13.59
C ILE A 609 4.09 -15.83 -12.30
N ALA A 610 3.87 -17.14 -12.25
CA ALA A 610 4.10 -17.95 -11.06
C ALA A 610 5.58 -18.28 -10.82
N ILE A 611 6.40 -18.32 -11.86
CA ILE A 611 7.84 -18.59 -11.73
C ILE A 611 8.67 -17.36 -11.37
N TYR A 612 8.10 -16.15 -11.40
CA TYR A 612 8.82 -14.92 -11.03
C TYR A 612 9.54 -14.99 -9.67
N PRO A 613 8.88 -15.37 -8.55
CA PRO A 613 9.52 -15.44 -7.23
C PRO A 613 10.69 -16.44 -7.16
N ILE A 614 10.71 -17.46 -8.03
CA ILE A 614 11.82 -18.43 -8.11
C ILE A 614 13.12 -17.73 -8.55
N TYR A 615 13.01 -16.67 -9.33
CA TYR A 615 14.16 -15.89 -9.81
C TYR A 615 14.42 -14.65 -8.95
N SER A 616 13.37 -13.92 -8.57
CA SER A 616 13.54 -12.64 -7.86
C SER A 616 14.08 -12.82 -6.45
N ILE A 617 13.57 -13.80 -5.69
CA ILE A 617 13.99 -14.01 -4.30
C ILE A 617 15.48 -14.40 -4.23
N PRO A 618 15.98 -15.43 -4.94
CA PRO A 618 17.38 -15.81 -4.83
C PRO A 618 18.33 -14.80 -5.44
N SER A 619 17.89 -14.04 -6.47
CA SER A 619 18.73 -12.98 -7.05
C SER A 619 19.03 -11.84 -6.08
N TYR A 620 18.12 -11.57 -5.12
CA TYR A 620 18.32 -10.52 -4.12
C TYR A 620 18.90 -11.07 -2.81
N TYR A 621 18.37 -12.20 -2.32
CA TYR A 621 18.68 -12.74 -1.00
C TYR A 621 19.73 -13.88 -1.01
N GLY A 622 20.18 -14.35 -2.18
CA GLY A 622 21.06 -15.50 -2.29
C GLY A 622 20.35 -16.84 -2.10
N GLN A 623 21.06 -17.86 -1.63
CA GLN A 623 20.53 -19.24 -1.50
C GLN A 623 19.63 -19.46 -0.27
N LEU A 624 19.33 -18.40 0.50
CA LEU A 624 18.57 -18.46 1.75
C LEU A 624 19.17 -19.40 2.82
N ASP A 625 20.50 -19.49 2.85
CA ASP A 625 21.30 -20.34 3.72
C ASP A 625 22.06 -19.57 4.82
N ARG A 626 21.84 -18.26 4.93
CA ARG A 626 22.44 -17.40 5.95
C ARG A 626 21.67 -17.53 7.28
N PRO A 627 22.34 -17.29 8.42
CA PRO A 627 21.65 -17.15 9.70
C PRO A 627 20.60 -16.04 9.62
N VAL A 628 19.37 -16.35 10.04
CA VAL A 628 18.26 -15.39 10.01
C VAL A 628 18.49 -14.30 11.06
N GLU A 629 18.51 -13.06 10.59
CA GLU A 629 18.67 -11.85 11.39
C GLU A 629 17.57 -10.86 11.02
N LEU A 630 17.03 -10.09 11.98
CA LEU A 630 15.99 -9.09 11.70
C LEU A 630 16.45 -7.66 11.95
N ASP A 631 17.51 -7.45 12.72
CA ASP A 631 18.05 -6.12 13.01
C ASP A 631 18.73 -5.53 11.77
N GLY A 632 17.98 -4.68 11.07
CA GLY A 632 18.47 -4.01 9.88
C GLY A 632 19.58 -2.98 10.11
N SER A 633 20.02 -2.73 11.35
CA SER A 633 21.18 -1.89 11.66
C SER A 633 22.51 -2.64 11.69
N LYS A 634 22.50 -3.97 11.57
CA LYS A 634 23.73 -4.80 11.68
C LYS A 634 24.71 -4.62 10.54
N TRP A 635 24.25 -4.20 9.36
CA TRP A 635 25.19 -3.88 8.28
C TRP A 635 26.21 -2.82 8.70
N MET A 636 25.91 -1.90 9.63
CA MET A 636 26.90 -0.94 10.11
C MET A 636 27.99 -1.56 11.00
N GLU A 637 27.83 -2.80 11.45
CA GLU A 637 28.87 -3.58 12.14
C GLU A 637 29.82 -4.25 11.13
N ASP A 638 29.25 -4.73 10.01
CA ASP A 638 29.94 -5.57 9.03
C ASP A 638 30.42 -4.81 7.78
N VAL A 639 29.89 -3.61 7.52
CA VAL A 639 30.13 -2.92 6.26
C VAL A 639 31.49 -2.27 6.23
N VAL A 640 32.30 -2.85 5.34
CA VAL A 640 33.40 -2.22 4.63
C VAL A 640 32.80 -1.42 3.47
N SER A 641 32.72 -0.09 3.56
CA SER A 641 32.23 0.75 2.45
C SER A 641 33.37 1.05 1.47
N GLY A 642 33.87 0.08 0.71
CA GLY A 642 34.90 0.29 -0.32
C GLY A 642 36.28 0.80 0.16
N ASP A 643 36.37 1.35 1.39
CA ASP A 643 37.53 2.03 1.97
C ASP A 643 37.73 1.76 3.48
N GLY A 644 36.88 0.95 4.14
CA GLY A 644 37.03 0.63 5.58
C GLY A 644 35.73 0.28 6.31
N LEU A 645 35.86 -0.39 7.46
CA LEU A 645 34.79 -0.65 8.46
C LEU A 645 34.36 0.68 9.10
N ILE A 646 33.05 0.95 9.24
CA ILE A 646 32.53 2.16 9.92
C ILE A 646 31.80 1.83 11.25
N PRO A 647 32.46 1.19 12.24
CA PRO A 647 31.82 0.87 13.52
C PRO A 647 31.47 2.13 14.33
N GLU A 648 32.16 3.25 14.09
CA GLU A 648 31.94 4.50 14.81
C GLU A 648 30.52 5.06 14.68
N ASP A 649 29.91 4.96 13.51
CA ASP A 649 28.61 5.57 13.25
C ASP A 649 27.50 4.84 14.01
N LYS A 650 27.62 3.52 14.11
CA LYS A 650 26.71 2.71 14.91
C LYS A 650 26.81 3.09 16.38
N GLU A 651 28.03 3.21 16.92
CA GLU A 651 28.25 3.62 18.31
C GLU A 651 27.66 5.02 18.59
N ILE A 652 27.82 5.96 17.65
CA ILE A 652 27.24 7.32 17.75
C ILE A 652 25.71 7.25 17.71
N ILE A 653 25.12 6.49 16.79
CA ILE A 653 23.67 6.29 16.66
C ILE A 653 23.10 5.67 17.94
N ASP A 654 23.74 4.63 18.48
CA ASP A 654 23.33 3.95 19.69
C ASP A 654 23.41 4.88 20.91
N PHE A 655 24.47 5.68 21.02
CA PHE A 655 24.59 6.72 22.04
C PHE A 655 23.46 7.76 21.92
N ILE A 656 23.20 8.29 20.71
CA ILE A 656 22.14 9.27 20.48
C ILE A 656 20.77 8.71 20.84
N ASN A 657 20.44 7.48 20.41
CA ASN A 657 19.15 6.85 20.70
C ASN A 657 18.98 6.55 22.19
N LYS A 658 20.07 6.27 22.90
CA LYS A 658 20.07 6.03 24.34
C LYS A 658 19.91 7.32 25.15
N GLU A 659 20.72 8.35 24.89
CA GLU A 659 20.87 9.52 25.76
C GLU A 659 20.02 10.73 25.31
N ILE A 660 19.77 10.90 24.01
CA ILE A 660 19.05 12.06 23.47
C ILE A 660 17.62 11.64 23.12
N LYS A 661 16.63 12.10 23.91
CA LYS A 661 15.20 11.75 23.72
C LYS A 661 14.41 12.75 22.90
N ASP A 662 14.82 14.02 22.88
CA ASP A 662 14.21 15.05 22.03
C ASP A 662 14.68 14.95 20.57
N GLN A 663 14.24 15.88 19.71
CA GLN A 663 14.66 16.00 18.30
C GLN A 663 15.42 17.33 18.02
N PRO A 664 16.59 17.56 18.63
CA PRO A 664 17.40 18.75 18.33
C PRO A 664 18.11 18.63 16.98
N THR A 665 18.52 19.71 16.33
CA THR A 665 19.26 19.57 15.05
C THR A 665 20.66 18.96 15.26
N ILE A 666 21.01 17.96 14.45
CA ILE A 666 22.35 17.42 14.30
C ILE A 666 22.99 17.95 13.02
N LEU A 667 24.31 17.93 12.95
CA LEU A 667 25.07 18.13 11.72
C LEU A 667 25.80 16.82 11.40
N GLU A 668 25.53 16.26 10.23
CA GLU A 668 26.26 15.12 9.65
C GLU A 668 26.59 15.43 8.18
N ALA A 669 27.29 14.51 7.50
CA ALA A 669 27.67 14.67 6.11
C ALA A 669 26.50 14.56 5.13
N GLN A 670 26.41 15.57 4.24
CA GLN A 670 25.40 15.64 3.18
C GLN A 670 25.75 14.82 1.94
N GLY A 671 24.76 14.14 1.36
CA GLY A 671 24.94 13.32 0.17
C GLY A 671 23.77 13.27 -0.80
N ASP A 672 24.02 12.62 -1.93
CA ASP A 672 23.04 12.38 -2.99
C ASP A 672 22.15 11.17 -2.67
N SER A 673 21.06 11.03 -3.43
CA SER A 673 20.14 9.91 -3.26
C SER A 673 20.84 8.56 -3.44
N TYR A 674 20.45 7.58 -2.63
CA TYR A 674 20.99 6.22 -2.66
C TYR A 674 22.46 6.09 -2.25
N THR A 675 23.00 7.09 -1.54
CA THR A 675 24.32 7.03 -0.89
C THR A 675 24.16 6.69 0.60
N ASP A 676 25.23 6.25 1.28
CA ASP A 676 25.18 5.98 2.73
C ASP A 676 25.27 7.27 3.59
N PHE A 677 25.33 8.45 2.97
CA PHE A 677 25.21 9.72 3.70
C PHE A 677 23.82 9.86 4.32
N GLU A 678 23.71 10.64 5.39
CA GLU A 678 22.49 10.81 6.18
C GLU A 678 22.01 9.59 6.98
N ARG A 679 22.93 8.64 7.24
CA ARG A 679 22.64 7.49 8.08
C ARG A 679 22.29 7.87 9.53
N ILE A 680 22.86 8.93 10.11
CA ILE A 680 22.63 9.23 11.52
C ILE A 680 21.21 9.79 11.72
N SER A 681 20.79 10.75 10.92
CA SER A 681 19.43 11.30 10.89
C SER A 681 18.41 10.22 10.52
N THR A 682 18.75 9.32 9.60
CA THR A 682 17.90 8.17 9.24
C THR A 682 17.67 7.21 10.42
N TYR A 683 18.73 6.80 11.12
CA TYR A 683 18.66 5.81 12.19
C TYR A 683 18.26 6.39 13.56
N THR A 684 18.32 7.71 13.70
CA THR A 684 17.90 8.39 14.91
C THR A 684 16.53 9.05 14.72
N GLY A 685 16.15 9.49 13.52
CA GLY A 685 14.97 10.34 13.31
C GLY A 685 15.16 11.77 13.82
N ILE A 686 16.41 12.20 13.96
CA ILE A 686 16.78 13.55 14.38
C ILE A 686 17.11 14.40 13.14
N PRO A 687 16.58 15.65 13.04
CA PRO A 687 16.83 16.50 11.87
C PRO A 687 18.30 16.84 11.63
N THR A 688 18.78 16.67 10.40
CA THR A 688 20.07 17.20 9.91
C THR A 688 19.88 18.54 9.15
N VAL A 689 20.97 19.27 8.89
CA VAL A 689 20.93 20.56 8.18
C VAL A 689 20.26 20.45 6.81
N ALA A 690 20.67 19.47 6.02
CA ALA A 690 20.07 19.12 4.74
C ALA A 690 20.43 17.69 4.37
N GLY A 691 19.45 16.88 3.96
CA GLY A 691 19.65 15.47 3.59
C GLY A 691 19.82 15.24 2.09
N TRP A 692 19.26 14.12 1.60
CA TRP A 692 19.38 13.72 0.19
C TRP A 692 18.74 14.72 -0.77
N TRP A 693 19.57 15.27 -1.67
CA TRP A 693 19.21 16.42 -2.49
C TRP A 693 17.98 16.20 -3.39
N VAL A 694 17.94 15.12 -4.18
CA VAL A 694 16.84 14.86 -5.14
C VAL A 694 15.52 14.55 -4.43
N HIS A 695 15.55 13.86 -3.29
CA HIS A 695 14.35 13.56 -2.50
C HIS A 695 13.76 14.83 -1.91
N GLU A 696 14.62 15.68 -1.36
CA GLU A 696 14.22 16.97 -0.82
C GLU A 696 13.69 17.94 -1.89
N TRP A 697 14.31 17.91 -3.07
CA TRP A 697 13.83 18.62 -4.24
C TRP A 697 12.43 18.11 -4.64
N LEU A 698 12.25 16.79 -4.79
CA LEU A 698 10.99 16.21 -5.23
C LEU A 698 9.83 16.70 -4.38
N TRP A 699 9.93 16.59 -3.06
CA TRP A 699 8.79 16.93 -2.21
C TRP A 699 8.61 18.43 -1.95
N ARG A 700 9.62 19.27 -2.13
CA ARG A 700 9.51 20.72 -1.87
C ARG A 700 9.36 21.55 -3.15
N GLY A 701 9.55 20.93 -4.32
CA GLY A 701 9.29 21.50 -5.64
C GLY A 701 10.42 22.35 -6.22
N THR A 702 11.53 22.54 -5.51
CA THR A 702 12.74 23.23 -6.04
C THR A 702 14.02 22.64 -5.46
N ALA A 703 15.04 22.54 -6.31
CA ALA A 703 16.37 22.05 -5.93
C ALA A 703 17.12 23.04 -5.02
N ASP A 704 16.73 24.33 -5.04
CA ASP A 704 17.40 25.40 -4.31
C ASP A 704 17.29 25.27 -2.80
N ILE A 705 16.21 24.64 -2.30
CA ILE A 705 15.94 24.53 -0.86
C ILE A 705 17.08 23.82 -0.13
N VAL A 706 17.54 22.70 -0.67
CA VAL A 706 18.72 21.99 -0.15
C VAL A 706 20.00 22.53 -0.77
N GLY A 707 19.98 22.86 -2.06
CA GLY A 707 21.15 23.40 -2.78
C GLY A 707 21.79 24.62 -2.10
N GLN A 708 20.99 25.51 -1.50
CA GLN A 708 21.49 26.69 -0.79
C GLN A 708 22.10 26.37 0.58
N ARG A 709 21.78 25.23 1.20
CA ARG A 709 22.34 24.81 2.49
C ARG A 709 23.66 24.05 2.36
N ILE A 710 23.90 23.40 1.21
CA ILE A 710 25.11 22.60 0.97
C ILE A 710 26.41 23.43 1.15
N PRO A 711 26.56 24.63 0.56
CA PRO A 711 27.76 25.45 0.78
C PRO A 711 27.97 25.85 2.24
N ASP A 712 26.88 26.06 2.99
CA ASP A 712 26.97 26.35 4.42
C ASP A 712 27.47 25.14 5.20
N ILE A 713 27.02 23.93 4.89
CA ILE A 713 27.53 22.69 5.51
C ILE A 713 29.03 22.54 5.23
N VAL A 714 29.46 22.75 3.98
CA VAL A 714 30.89 22.76 3.60
C VAL A 714 31.66 23.77 4.45
N ASN A 715 31.16 25.01 4.58
CA ASN A 715 31.78 26.03 5.41
C ASN A 715 31.83 25.63 6.90
N ILE A 716 30.77 25.01 7.44
CA ILE A 716 30.75 24.53 8.83
C ILE A 716 31.83 23.47 9.06
N TYR A 717 32.12 22.59 8.10
CA TYR A 717 33.19 21.57 8.25
C TYR A 717 34.59 22.09 7.90
N GLU A 718 34.77 22.81 6.80
CA GLU A 718 36.09 23.11 6.23
C GLU A 718 36.64 24.51 6.55
N SER A 719 35.77 25.50 6.83
CA SER A 719 36.24 26.87 7.11
C SER A 719 37.05 26.95 8.41
N GLY A 720 38.15 27.72 8.38
CA GLY A 720 38.92 28.07 9.57
C GLY A 720 38.31 29.20 10.41
N ASP A 721 37.30 29.90 9.89
CA ASP A 721 36.66 31.03 10.58
C ASP A 721 35.67 30.54 11.65
N LEU A 722 36.05 30.74 12.92
CA LEU A 722 35.23 30.41 14.08
C LEU A 722 33.95 31.25 14.17
N LYS A 723 33.97 32.50 13.71
CA LYS A 723 32.80 33.38 13.75
C LYS A 723 31.77 32.91 12.74
N LEU A 724 32.19 32.68 11.49
CA LEU A 724 31.32 32.11 10.46
C LEU A 724 30.74 30.75 10.89
N THR A 725 31.58 29.86 11.43
CA THR A 725 31.12 28.54 11.91
C THR A 725 30.04 28.68 12.98
N LYS A 726 30.23 29.56 13.98
CA LYS A 726 29.23 29.82 15.02
C LYS A 726 27.94 30.43 14.47
N GLU A 727 28.05 31.36 13.53
CA GLU A 727 26.90 31.98 12.87
C GLU A 727 26.07 30.96 12.10
N LEU A 728 26.70 30.05 11.35
CA LEU A 728 26.02 28.99 10.60
C LEU A 728 25.42 27.91 11.50
N LEU A 729 26.13 27.48 12.55
CA LEU A 729 25.57 26.55 13.55
C LEU A 729 24.33 27.15 14.23
N LYS A 730 24.36 28.44 14.55
CA LYS A 730 23.20 29.17 15.09
C LYS A 730 22.09 29.33 14.06
N LYS A 731 22.41 29.62 12.79
CA LYS A 731 21.45 29.76 11.68
C LYS A 731 20.54 28.54 11.56
N TYR A 732 21.11 27.33 11.70
CA TYR A 732 20.39 26.06 11.60
C TYR A 732 20.01 25.42 12.95
N ASN A 733 20.25 26.13 14.06
CA ASN A 733 20.00 25.66 15.41
C ASN A 733 20.66 24.30 15.72
N VAL A 734 21.88 24.09 15.19
CA VAL A 734 22.64 22.85 15.38
C VAL A 734 23.04 22.72 16.84
N LYS A 735 22.59 21.65 17.48
CA LYS A 735 22.96 21.31 18.86
C LYS A 735 24.11 20.32 18.92
N TYR A 736 24.19 19.41 17.95
CA TYR A 736 25.23 18.39 17.92
C TYR A 736 25.92 18.33 16.57
N VAL A 737 27.25 18.14 16.59
CA VAL A 737 28.08 17.95 15.39
C VAL A 737 28.71 16.58 15.45
N VAL A 738 28.51 15.82 14.37
CA VAL A 738 29.14 14.52 14.15
C VAL A 738 30.46 14.74 13.43
N ILE A 739 31.49 14.03 13.85
CA ILE A 739 32.72 13.86 13.09
C ILE A 739 33.06 12.37 13.07
N SER A 740 32.96 11.74 11.91
CA SER A 740 33.35 10.35 11.65
C SER A 740 34.20 10.25 10.37
N GLU A 741 34.56 9.02 9.96
CA GLU A 741 35.16 8.76 8.65
C GLU A 741 34.30 9.28 7.47
N MET A 742 32.97 9.23 7.56
CA MET A 742 32.08 9.70 6.48
C MET A 742 32.19 11.22 6.27
N GLU A 743 32.24 11.99 7.36
CA GLU A 743 32.46 13.43 7.29
C GLU A 743 33.86 13.75 6.76
N LEU A 744 34.89 12.99 7.14
CA LEU A 744 36.26 13.18 6.63
C LEU A 744 36.40 12.85 5.16
N LYS A 745 35.74 11.79 4.70
CA LYS A 745 35.73 11.37 3.30
C LYS A 745 35.04 12.40 2.41
N LYS A 746 33.93 12.99 2.89
CA LYS A 746 33.19 14.02 2.15
C LYS A 746 33.88 15.38 2.17
N TYR A 747 34.48 15.75 3.30
CA TYR A 747 35.10 17.06 3.54
C TYR A 747 36.60 16.90 3.85
N PRO A 748 37.46 16.74 2.82
CA PRO A 748 38.89 16.45 3.02
C PRO A 748 39.65 17.56 3.75
N ASN A 749 39.14 18.80 3.77
CA ASN A 749 39.74 19.92 4.49
C ASN A 749 39.14 20.16 5.88
N LEU A 750 38.38 19.19 6.43
CA LEU A 750 37.68 19.31 7.72
C LEU A 750 38.65 19.71 8.85
N LYS A 751 38.32 20.80 9.53
CA LYS A 751 39.15 21.38 10.61
C LYS A 751 38.67 20.90 11.99
N LYS A 752 39.09 19.71 12.44
CA LYS A 752 38.62 19.09 13.69
C LYS A 752 38.82 19.97 14.94
N ASP A 753 39.99 20.60 15.06
CA ASP A 753 40.38 21.36 16.26
C ASP A 753 39.43 22.53 16.57
N LYS A 754 38.73 23.07 15.57
CA LYS A 754 37.81 24.19 15.78
C LYS A 754 36.64 23.80 16.67
N PHE A 755 36.15 22.56 16.55
CA PHE A 755 35.00 22.07 17.32
C PHE A 755 35.35 21.95 18.80
N THR A 756 36.60 21.63 19.16
CA THR A 756 37.05 21.62 20.56
C THR A 756 36.99 23.01 21.23
N LYS A 757 37.00 24.09 20.44
CA LYS A 757 36.95 25.49 20.93
C LYS A 757 35.53 26.04 21.07
N ILE A 758 34.56 25.44 20.37
CA ILE A 758 33.18 25.98 20.27
C ILE A 758 32.11 25.01 20.76
N ALA A 759 32.50 23.77 21.09
CA ALA A 759 31.62 22.69 21.49
C ALA A 759 32.29 21.81 22.54
N ARG A 760 31.47 21.12 23.34
CA ARG A 760 31.90 20.12 24.31
C ARG A 760 31.85 18.72 23.68
N LEU A 761 32.94 17.97 23.76
CA LEU A 761 32.93 16.54 23.40
C LEU A 761 32.04 15.78 24.40
N ILE A 762 31.01 15.10 23.91
CA ILE A 762 30.07 14.33 24.76
C ILE A 762 30.13 12.82 24.53
N PHE A 763 30.63 12.40 23.37
CA PHE A 763 30.85 10.99 23.06
C PHE A 763 32.02 10.83 22.10
N LYS A 764 32.81 9.77 22.30
CA LYS A 764 33.92 9.36 21.46
C LYS A 764 33.82 7.85 21.26
N THR A 765 34.03 7.37 20.05
CA THR A 765 33.89 5.95 19.71
C THR A 765 35.08 5.15 20.17
N SER A 766 34.89 3.84 20.33
CA SER A 766 35.91 2.91 20.83
C SER A 766 37.20 2.88 20.01
N ASN A 767 37.10 3.14 18.71
CA ASN A 767 38.23 3.20 17.77
C ASN A 767 38.85 4.60 17.63
N ASP A 768 38.38 5.59 18.40
CA ASP A 768 38.82 6.99 18.36
C ASP A 768 38.63 7.74 17.01
N LYS A 769 37.90 7.14 16.05
CA LYS A 769 37.65 7.73 14.73
C LYS A 769 36.37 8.57 14.63
N GLY A 770 35.41 8.30 15.52
CA GLY A 770 34.14 9.00 15.63
C GLY A 770 34.03 9.84 16.90
N ALA A 771 33.36 10.98 16.79
CA ALA A 771 33.08 11.87 17.91
C ALA A 771 31.76 12.61 17.72
N LEU A 772 31.07 12.86 18.83
CA LEU A 772 29.88 13.70 18.91
C LEU A 772 30.17 14.91 19.81
N TYR A 773 30.02 16.10 19.26
CA TYR A 773 30.23 17.37 19.93
C TYR A 773 28.89 18.05 20.20
N GLN A 774 28.69 18.58 21.40
CA GLN A 774 27.55 19.41 21.77
C GLN A 774 27.94 20.88 21.70
N ILE A 775 27.24 21.68 20.88
CA ILE A 775 27.46 23.12 20.79
C ILE A 775 27.06 23.78 22.12
N ASN A 776 27.91 24.72 22.57
CA ASN A 776 27.76 25.45 23.84
C ASN A 776 26.63 26.48 23.82
#